data_AF-A0A1K0FXP5-F1
#
_entry.id   AF-A0A1K0FXP5-F1
#
_cell.length_a   1.000
_cell.length_b   1.000
_cell.length_c   1.000
_cell.angle_alpha   90.00
_cell.angle_beta   90.00
_cell.angle_gamma   90.00
#
_symmetry.space_group_name_H-M   'P 1'
#
loop_
_entity.id
_entity.type
_entity.pdbx_description
1 polymer ?
#
loop_
_entity_poly.entity_id
_entity_poly.type
_entity_poly.pdbx_seq_one_letter_code
_entity_poly.pdbx_strand_id
1 'polypeptide(L)'
;MSISSSHSPITGEPVPDYYIHASDAFFRDTKGRALLLRGVNLSGQNKSPIGQPSQKLEGFWQSAESGGESFVGQPLNLEDGSADVHLARLRSWGFNCFRYVFTWEAIEHKGPGQYDTEFLDYTVNVLRKIKQYGFRVFMDPHQDLFSRFTGGSGAPYWTLIACGMNPRNFTTTQAAFIQAEWPNAANPDPADFPDMLWATNYTRLAAATLSALFFAGKHFAPRCIIDGQNIQEWLQSHYINACKQLVNKIVDAGDLVEECVIGWDSVNEPNHTYISLDSISSIPKSWQLKKGPVPTLIQSFRLGAGQAQTVENWTFGAMGPKRSGSVTVDPKGTLAWLTEDEERVQGGSRWGWKRDDAWPLGQCLWAAHGVWDEASGEVLNDAYFRFFEGPAGTKPAEFAEDYWLPHYRKYADMIRSIHKEAIMFIQPPVFEPPPKSLNKDDLKQRACLSGHFYDGLTLITKHWNWFNADAVGLLRGKYPGVLFAIRMGSKAVRQCMRDQLGYLREDCLDGLGQYPSLIGEIGIPYDLDKKKSYYGDSKGRGIGDYASQTLALDASLNGCDGKNLLSYTVWTYCPDNSHEWGDDWNGEDLSIWSRDDVKGAEQEDSSGSPSVASPSGSSASSIRSKPKSSLTGLSSGCNSKSSINLPELVPGDGDYNAPNLLNGSRGAAAFCRPFPVATVGTPASIDFDIKSSEFSYALDITGAELDRAAAGLPTEIYLPFLHYGADGVAAAASGDLRDRRKKNGPASARWARQQERKLRSADSLASSQATIGSTESSSIAESSSSSTSTILADFTEPSRAASTRSAAVREAAGEQLLAVDVQVSAGRWEVEGQYLRWYINKAEAIAEDADNPANRVFRHSIKVRRSGGPVKLEMSGSAWHILTSCGIL
;
A
#
# COMPACT_ATOMS: atom_id res chain seq x y z
N MET A 1 -20.22 -26.73 -8.57
CA MET A 1 -19.57 -26.90 -9.89
C MET A 1 -18.10 -26.62 -9.69
N SER A 2 -17.20 -27.54 -10.06
CA SER A 2 -15.76 -27.31 -9.97
C SER A 2 -15.38 -26.24 -11.00
N ILE A 3 -14.89 -25.09 -10.55
CA ILE A 3 -14.37 -24.05 -11.45
C ILE A 3 -13.15 -24.65 -12.15
N SER A 4 -13.11 -24.54 -13.48
CA SER A 4 -11.95 -24.96 -14.27
C SER A 4 -10.81 -24.00 -13.96
N SER A 5 -9.78 -24.44 -13.23
CA SER A 5 -8.67 -23.57 -12.81
C SER A 5 -7.81 -23.09 -13.98
N SER A 6 -7.98 -23.67 -15.17
CA SER A 6 -7.26 -23.32 -16.39
C SER A 6 -8.05 -22.43 -17.36
N HIS A 7 -9.29 -22.04 -17.03
CA HIS A 7 -10.12 -21.21 -17.90
C HIS A 7 -10.69 -20.03 -17.12
N SER A 8 -10.91 -18.92 -17.83
CA SER A 8 -11.51 -17.72 -17.28
C SER A 8 -12.99 -17.94 -16.93
N PRO A 9 -13.47 -17.47 -15.76
CA PRO A 9 -14.89 -17.47 -15.45
C PRO A 9 -15.68 -16.39 -16.22
N ILE A 10 -15.00 -15.43 -16.85
CA ILE A 10 -15.61 -14.33 -17.61
C ILE A 10 -15.74 -14.68 -19.09
N THR A 11 -14.63 -15.08 -19.71
CA THR A 11 -14.56 -15.30 -21.15
C THR A 11 -14.75 -16.76 -21.54
N GLY A 12 -14.54 -17.69 -20.60
CA GLY A 12 -14.53 -19.13 -20.88
C GLY A 12 -13.27 -19.60 -21.61
N GLU A 13 -12.35 -18.70 -21.95
CA GLU A 13 -11.11 -19.00 -22.66
C GLU A 13 -10.02 -19.53 -21.71
N PRO A 14 -9.03 -20.28 -22.22
CA PRO A 14 -7.85 -20.66 -21.44
C PRO A 14 -7.11 -19.44 -20.89
N VAL A 15 -6.66 -19.52 -19.64
CA VAL A 15 -5.90 -18.44 -18.98
C VAL A 15 -4.41 -18.78 -18.86
N PRO A 16 -3.52 -17.77 -18.83
CA PRO A 16 -2.09 -17.99 -18.65
C PRO A 16 -1.77 -18.51 -17.24
N ASP A 17 -0.64 -19.20 -17.08
CA ASP A 17 -0.23 -19.84 -15.82
C ASP A 17 -0.16 -18.90 -14.60
N TYR A 18 0.11 -17.61 -14.84
CA TYR A 18 0.23 -16.58 -13.80
C TYR A 18 -1.12 -15.95 -13.38
N TYR A 19 -2.21 -16.32 -14.04
CA TYR A 19 -3.56 -15.84 -13.75
C TYR A 19 -3.99 -16.20 -12.33
N ILE A 20 -4.63 -15.25 -11.65
CA ILE A 20 -5.18 -15.42 -10.30
C ILE A 20 -6.69 -15.49 -10.41
N HIS A 21 -7.32 -16.49 -9.80
CA HIS A 21 -8.77 -16.61 -9.59
C HIS A 21 -9.19 -15.93 -8.29
N ALA A 22 -10.41 -15.38 -8.26
CA ALA A 22 -10.98 -14.67 -7.11
C ALA A 22 -12.46 -15.04 -6.88
N SER A 23 -12.78 -16.32 -7.11
CA SER A 23 -14.12 -16.89 -7.06
C SER A 23 -14.29 -17.88 -5.90
N ASP A 24 -13.40 -17.78 -4.92
CA ASP A 24 -13.29 -18.61 -3.71
C ASP A 24 -12.97 -17.69 -2.52
N ALA A 25 -13.13 -18.15 -1.29
CA ALA A 25 -12.78 -17.39 -0.08
C ALA A 25 -11.28 -17.00 -0.03
N PHE A 26 -10.44 -17.59 -0.89
CA PHE A 26 -9.06 -17.21 -1.12
C PHE A 26 -8.81 -16.96 -2.61
N PHE A 27 -7.83 -16.11 -2.91
CA PHE A 27 -7.28 -16.07 -4.27
C PHE A 27 -6.72 -17.46 -4.62
N ARG A 28 -6.85 -17.90 -5.87
CA ARG A 28 -6.28 -19.19 -6.32
C ARG A 28 -5.41 -19.04 -7.55
N ASP A 29 -4.29 -19.75 -7.62
CA ASP A 29 -3.54 -19.87 -8.89
C ASP A 29 -4.20 -20.85 -9.86
N THR A 30 -3.67 -20.94 -11.08
CA THR A 30 -4.15 -21.87 -12.13
C THR A 30 -4.00 -23.35 -11.77
N LYS A 31 -3.21 -23.67 -10.75
CA LYS A 31 -3.03 -25.03 -10.19
C LYS A 31 -3.98 -25.30 -9.02
N GLY A 32 -4.80 -24.32 -8.64
CA GLY A 32 -5.79 -24.40 -7.57
C GLY A 32 -5.23 -24.13 -6.17
N ARG A 33 -3.97 -23.71 -6.02
CA ARG A 33 -3.39 -23.36 -4.72
C ARG A 33 -3.99 -22.06 -4.20
N ALA A 34 -4.35 -22.02 -2.93
CA ALA A 34 -4.80 -20.79 -2.28
C ALA A 34 -3.61 -19.83 -2.09
N LEU A 35 -3.79 -18.55 -2.41
CA LEU A 35 -2.76 -17.52 -2.35
C LEU A 35 -3.08 -16.52 -1.24
N LEU A 36 -2.04 -16.08 -0.53
CA LEU A 36 -2.11 -14.91 0.33
C LEU A 36 -1.28 -13.78 -0.28
N LEU A 37 -1.92 -12.62 -0.43
CA LEU A 37 -1.27 -11.40 -0.88
C LEU A 37 -0.85 -10.60 0.34
N ARG A 38 0.45 -10.41 0.53
CA ARG A 38 1.04 -9.59 1.59
C ARG A 38 1.85 -8.52 0.91
N GLY A 39 1.48 -7.27 1.13
CA GLY A 39 2.06 -6.16 0.38
C GLY A 39 2.16 -4.86 1.15
N VAL A 40 2.42 -3.80 0.40
CA VAL A 40 2.41 -2.42 0.89
C VAL A 40 1.63 -1.53 -0.08
N ASN A 41 1.15 -0.40 0.41
CA ASN A 41 0.71 0.69 -0.45
C ASN A 41 1.94 1.40 -1.04
N LEU A 42 1.89 1.72 -2.33
CA LEU A 42 2.99 2.32 -3.08
C LEU A 42 2.48 3.47 -3.96
N SER A 43 2.63 4.72 -3.54
CA SER A 43 3.04 5.15 -2.20
C SER A 43 2.20 6.34 -1.72
N GLY A 44 2.30 6.66 -0.43
CA GLY A 44 1.69 7.88 0.13
C GLY A 44 2.20 9.18 -0.51
N GLN A 45 3.37 9.15 -1.18
CA GLN A 45 3.93 10.32 -1.88
C GLN A 45 3.14 10.70 -3.13
N ASN A 46 2.41 9.76 -3.73
CA ASN A 46 1.59 10.02 -4.91
C ASN A 46 0.36 10.89 -4.59
N LYS A 47 0.21 11.34 -3.34
CA LYS A 47 -0.83 12.28 -2.90
C LYS A 47 -0.56 13.72 -3.35
N SER A 48 0.66 14.07 -3.75
CA SER A 48 1.01 15.41 -4.26
C SER A 48 2.12 15.39 -5.32
N PRO A 49 2.17 16.41 -6.21
CA PRO A 49 3.25 16.53 -7.19
C PRO A 49 4.63 16.64 -6.51
N ILE A 50 5.68 16.26 -7.23
CA ILE A 50 7.06 16.37 -6.75
C ILE A 50 7.36 17.81 -6.34
N GLY A 51 7.93 18.00 -5.14
CA GLY A 51 8.33 19.32 -4.65
C GLY A 51 7.18 20.20 -4.16
N GLN A 52 5.95 19.67 -4.08
CA GLN A 52 4.76 20.31 -3.54
C GLN A 52 4.17 19.53 -2.34
N PRO A 53 4.96 19.24 -1.29
CA PRO A 53 4.46 18.54 -0.10
C PRO A 53 3.45 19.41 0.67
N SER A 54 2.62 18.81 1.52
CA SER A 54 1.45 19.50 2.12
C SER A 54 1.79 20.66 3.04
N GLN A 55 3.00 20.70 3.60
CA GLN A 55 3.50 21.78 4.46
C GLN A 55 4.00 23.00 3.68
N LYS A 56 4.19 22.91 2.35
CA LYS A 56 4.80 23.99 1.56
C LYS A 56 3.74 24.90 0.94
N LEU A 57 3.76 26.19 1.30
CA LEU A 57 2.89 27.21 0.71
C LEU A 57 3.44 27.82 -0.58
N GLU A 58 4.77 27.91 -0.70
CA GLU A 58 5.41 28.53 -1.86
C GLU A 58 5.07 27.77 -3.14
N GLY A 59 4.42 28.44 -4.08
CA GLY A 59 4.01 27.86 -5.36
C GLY A 59 2.75 27.01 -5.31
N PHE A 60 2.24 26.65 -4.12
CA PHE A 60 1.10 25.74 -3.93
C PHE A 60 -0.12 26.15 -4.74
N TRP A 61 -0.52 27.42 -4.64
CA TRP A 61 -1.70 27.93 -5.34
C TRP A 61 -1.41 28.36 -6.78
N GLN A 62 -0.27 29.02 -7.02
CA GLN A 62 0.08 29.52 -8.36
C GLN A 62 0.21 28.36 -9.36
N SER A 63 0.81 27.26 -8.92
CA SER A 63 0.91 26.03 -9.71
C SER A 63 -0.49 25.50 -10.04
N ALA A 64 -1.36 25.32 -9.03
CA ALA A 64 -2.73 24.85 -9.21
C ALA A 64 -3.57 25.71 -10.18
N GLU A 65 -3.57 27.03 -10.01
CA GLU A 65 -4.30 28.00 -10.83
C GLU A 65 -3.80 28.04 -12.28
N SER A 66 -2.52 27.74 -12.49
CA SER A 66 -1.89 27.72 -13.81
C SER A 66 -1.99 26.37 -14.55
N GLY A 67 -2.62 25.37 -13.93
CA GLY A 67 -2.84 24.05 -14.53
C GLY A 67 -2.19 22.89 -13.78
N GLY A 68 -1.55 23.14 -12.65
CA GLY A 68 -0.87 22.14 -11.81
C GLY A 68 0.50 21.72 -12.32
N GLU A 69 1.10 20.78 -11.59
CA GLU A 69 2.38 20.14 -11.90
C GLU A 69 2.21 18.65 -12.16
N SER A 70 3.11 18.09 -12.96
CA SER A 70 3.14 16.66 -13.25
C SER A 70 3.64 15.85 -12.04
N PHE A 71 3.19 14.60 -11.96
CA PHE A 71 3.59 13.62 -10.94
C PHE A 71 4.66 12.64 -11.47
N VAL A 72 5.17 12.85 -12.69
CA VAL A 72 6.27 12.06 -13.27
C VAL A 72 7.47 12.05 -12.32
N GLY A 73 8.02 10.86 -12.07
CA GLY A 73 9.11 10.63 -11.11
C GLY A 73 8.68 9.89 -9.85
N GLN A 74 7.37 9.81 -9.56
CA GLN A 74 6.81 9.09 -8.42
C GLN A 74 6.08 7.79 -8.82
N PRO A 75 5.98 6.78 -7.94
CA PRO A 75 6.50 6.71 -6.58
C PRO A 75 7.97 6.26 -6.47
N LEU A 76 8.60 5.85 -7.58
CA LEU A 76 9.97 5.33 -7.61
C LEU A 76 10.74 6.06 -8.70
N ASN A 77 11.95 6.54 -8.41
CA ASN A 77 12.81 7.12 -9.43
C ASN A 77 13.42 6.00 -10.30
N LEU A 78 13.09 6.03 -11.60
CA LEU A 78 13.57 5.03 -12.56
C LEU A 78 14.95 5.36 -13.16
N GLU A 79 15.45 6.57 -12.99
CA GLU A 79 16.65 7.07 -13.69
C GLU A 79 17.95 6.88 -12.90
N ASP A 80 17.88 6.89 -11.57
CA ASP A 80 19.06 6.85 -10.69
C ASP A 80 19.41 5.45 -10.14
N GLY A 81 18.64 4.43 -10.53
CA GLY A 81 18.80 3.04 -10.07
C GLY A 81 18.22 2.75 -8.67
N SER A 82 17.66 3.75 -7.97
CA SER A 82 17.07 3.56 -6.64
C SER A 82 15.81 2.68 -6.66
N ALA A 83 15.02 2.71 -7.75
CA ALA A 83 13.85 1.83 -7.92
C ALA A 83 14.20 0.35 -7.74
N ASP A 84 15.30 -0.10 -8.35
CA ASP A 84 15.75 -1.50 -8.28
C ASP A 84 16.14 -1.87 -6.83
N VAL A 85 16.76 -0.95 -6.08
CA VAL A 85 17.10 -1.14 -4.67
C VAL A 85 15.84 -1.27 -3.81
N HIS A 86 14.86 -0.39 -4.00
CA HIS A 86 13.60 -0.41 -3.25
C HIS A 86 12.78 -1.68 -3.53
N LEU A 87 12.69 -2.10 -4.79
CA LEU A 87 11.94 -3.30 -5.16
C LEU A 87 12.63 -4.59 -4.71
N ALA A 88 13.96 -4.67 -4.83
CA ALA A 88 14.74 -5.79 -4.29
C ALA A 88 14.53 -5.92 -2.77
N ARG A 89 14.57 -4.79 -2.07
CA ARG A 89 14.32 -4.71 -0.62
C ARG A 89 12.93 -5.24 -0.27
N LEU A 90 11.87 -4.68 -0.86
CA LEU A 90 10.49 -5.09 -0.60
C LEU A 90 10.27 -6.58 -0.89
N ARG A 91 10.90 -7.11 -1.95
CA ARG A 91 10.81 -8.53 -2.29
C ARG A 91 11.49 -9.40 -1.23
N SER A 92 12.67 -8.99 -0.78
CA SER A 92 13.43 -9.69 0.27
C SER A 92 12.73 -9.68 1.63
N TRP A 93 11.84 -8.71 1.87
CA TRP A 93 11.02 -8.62 3.08
C TRP A 93 9.82 -9.56 3.05
N GLY A 94 9.53 -10.15 1.89
CA GLY A 94 8.48 -11.15 1.68
C GLY A 94 7.23 -10.59 1.03
N PHE A 95 7.20 -9.29 0.70
CA PHE A 95 6.05 -8.72 0.03
C PHE A 95 5.92 -9.29 -1.40
N ASN A 96 4.68 -9.54 -1.81
CA ASN A 96 4.34 -10.10 -3.12
C ASN A 96 3.27 -9.30 -3.87
N CYS A 97 2.70 -8.25 -3.26
CA CYS A 97 1.77 -7.36 -3.92
C CYS A 97 1.96 -5.88 -3.54
N PHE A 98 1.41 -4.99 -4.36
CA PHE A 98 1.23 -3.58 -4.08
C PHE A 98 -0.21 -3.14 -4.31
N ARG A 99 -0.69 -2.26 -3.43
CA ARG A 99 -1.79 -1.34 -3.74
C ARG A 99 -1.16 -0.09 -4.34
N TYR A 100 -1.30 0.09 -5.65
CA TYR A 100 -0.61 1.18 -6.37
C TYR A 100 -1.46 2.43 -6.35
N VAL A 101 -0.99 3.44 -5.62
CA VAL A 101 -1.69 4.70 -5.36
C VAL A 101 -1.54 5.63 -6.57
N PHE A 102 -2.64 6.19 -7.07
CA PHE A 102 -2.59 7.33 -7.99
C PHE A 102 -3.79 8.24 -7.73
N THR A 103 -3.66 9.54 -7.99
CA THR A 103 -4.75 10.50 -7.79
C THR A 103 -5.37 10.90 -9.12
N TRP A 104 -6.62 11.36 -9.10
CA TRP A 104 -7.25 11.96 -10.29
C TRP A 104 -6.46 13.18 -10.77
N GLU A 105 -5.94 13.98 -9.84
CA GLU A 105 -5.08 15.12 -10.12
C GLU A 105 -3.84 14.74 -10.93
N ALA A 106 -3.18 13.63 -10.60
CA ALA A 106 -2.00 13.17 -11.34
C ALA A 106 -2.29 12.92 -12.83
N ILE A 107 -3.53 12.55 -13.17
CA ILE A 107 -3.95 12.28 -14.55
C ILE A 107 -4.46 13.55 -15.25
N GLU A 108 -5.19 14.43 -14.55
CA GLU A 108 -5.99 15.50 -15.19
C GLU A 108 -5.83 16.87 -14.50
N HIS A 109 -4.62 17.22 -14.04
CA HIS A 109 -4.35 18.51 -13.38
C HIS A 109 -4.56 19.73 -14.30
N LYS A 110 -4.26 19.61 -15.60
CA LYS A 110 -4.27 20.73 -16.58
C LYS A 110 -5.65 21.30 -16.91
N GLY A 111 -6.71 20.58 -16.57
CA GLY A 111 -8.09 20.96 -16.85
C GLY A 111 -8.94 19.79 -17.37
N PRO A 112 -10.26 19.98 -17.48
CA PRO A 112 -11.17 18.92 -17.93
C PRO A 112 -10.80 18.43 -19.34
N GLY A 113 -10.67 17.13 -19.50
CA GLY A 113 -10.26 16.45 -20.74
C GLY A 113 -8.78 16.60 -21.10
N GLN A 114 -7.96 17.24 -20.25
CA GLN A 114 -6.54 17.49 -20.53
C GLN A 114 -5.65 16.55 -19.71
N TYR A 115 -5.41 15.37 -20.26
CA TYR A 115 -4.68 14.30 -19.58
C TYR A 115 -3.15 14.47 -19.66
N ASP A 116 -2.46 14.18 -18.56
CA ASP A 116 -1.00 14.11 -18.53
C ASP A 116 -0.50 12.76 -19.07
N THR A 117 -0.29 12.71 -20.39
CA THR A 117 0.19 11.50 -21.06
C THR A 117 1.59 11.09 -20.64
N GLU A 118 2.44 12.03 -20.19
CA GLU A 118 3.80 11.73 -19.72
C GLU A 118 3.73 10.96 -18.39
N PHE A 119 2.84 11.37 -17.48
CA PHE A 119 2.57 10.62 -16.26
C PHE A 119 2.02 9.21 -16.56
N LEU A 120 1.07 9.08 -17.48
CA LEU A 120 0.54 7.75 -17.85
C LEU A 120 1.63 6.81 -18.39
N ASP A 121 2.51 7.32 -19.26
CA ASP A 121 3.64 6.55 -19.81
C ASP A 121 4.66 6.21 -18.70
N TYR A 122 4.88 7.13 -17.75
CA TYR A 122 5.72 6.89 -16.57
C TYR A 122 5.16 5.77 -15.69
N THR A 123 3.86 5.78 -15.39
CA THR A 123 3.20 4.72 -14.61
C THR A 123 3.36 3.36 -15.27
N VAL A 124 3.22 3.25 -16.59
CA VAL A 124 3.47 1.99 -17.33
C VAL A 124 4.91 1.50 -17.12
N ASN A 125 5.89 2.40 -17.18
CA ASN A 125 7.30 2.04 -16.96
C ASN A 125 7.57 1.60 -15.51
N VAL A 126 6.96 2.27 -14.53
CA VAL A 126 7.03 1.84 -13.12
C VAL A 126 6.41 0.46 -12.94
N LEU A 127 5.24 0.19 -13.53
CA LEU A 127 4.58 -1.11 -13.45
C LEU A 127 5.39 -2.23 -14.12
N ARG A 128 6.09 -1.95 -15.23
CA ARG A 128 7.04 -2.90 -15.84
C ARG A 128 8.22 -3.17 -14.92
N LYS A 129 8.76 -2.13 -14.27
CA LYS A 129 9.83 -2.30 -13.29
C LYS A 129 9.36 -3.12 -12.08
N ILE A 130 8.16 -2.87 -11.57
CA ILE A 130 7.51 -3.69 -10.52
C ILE A 130 7.34 -5.15 -10.98
N LYS A 131 6.89 -5.37 -12.22
CA LYS A 131 6.72 -6.69 -12.83
C LYS A 131 8.02 -7.49 -12.84
N GLN A 132 9.17 -6.86 -13.15
CA GLN A 132 10.49 -7.52 -13.17
C GLN A 132 10.85 -8.17 -11.82
N TYR A 133 10.32 -7.66 -10.71
CA TYR A 133 10.51 -8.20 -9.36
C TYR A 133 9.40 -9.17 -8.91
N GLY A 134 8.47 -9.50 -9.82
CA GLY A 134 7.45 -10.53 -9.62
C GLY A 134 6.32 -10.13 -8.65
N PHE A 135 6.05 -8.83 -8.51
CA PHE A 135 4.93 -8.33 -7.70
C PHE A 135 3.61 -8.35 -8.49
N ARG A 136 2.51 -8.52 -7.75
CA ARG A 136 1.15 -8.24 -8.22
C ARG A 136 0.72 -6.84 -7.81
N VAL A 137 -0.15 -6.22 -8.57
CA VAL A 137 -0.62 -4.85 -8.37
C VAL A 137 -2.12 -4.80 -8.54
N PHE A 138 -2.80 -4.16 -7.60
CA PHE A 138 -4.12 -3.62 -7.86
C PHE A 138 -4.06 -2.09 -7.75
N MET A 139 -4.74 -1.44 -8.69
CA MET A 139 -4.66 0.00 -8.89
C MET A 139 -5.68 0.69 -7.98
N ASP A 140 -5.25 1.75 -7.30
CA ASP A 140 -6.04 2.49 -6.33
C ASP A 140 -6.17 3.96 -6.74
N PRO A 141 -7.35 4.38 -7.24
CA PRO A 141 -7.69 5.78 -7.39
C PRO A 141 -7.87 6.44 -6.01
N HIS A 142 -6.78 7.02 -5.53
CA HIS A 142 -6.66 7.48 -4.16
C HIS A 142 -7.19 8.89 -3.98
N GLN A 143 -7.83 9.12 -2.83
CA GLN A 143 -8.25 10.42 -2.35
C GLN A 143 -8.29 10.41 -0.82
N ASP A 144 -8.09 11.58 -0.24
CA ASP A 144 -8.46 11.91 1.13
C ASP A 144 -9.11 13.28 1.10
N LEU A 145 -10.25 13.44 1.77
CA LEU A 145 -10.94 14.74 1.84
C LEU A 145 -11.17 15.39 0.47
N PHE A 146 -11.35 14.60 -0.58
CA PHE A 146 -11.57 15.02 -1.96
C PHE A 146 -10.35 15.61 -2.69
N SER A 147 -9.56 16.54 -2.12
CA SER A 147 -8.50 17.24 -2.85
C SER A 147 -7.40 17.80 -1.94
N ARG A 148 -6.19 18.05 -2.48
CA ARG A 148 -5.13 18.80 -1.77
C ARG A 148 -5.58 20.19 -1.34
N PHE A 149 -6.46 20.80 -2.13
CA PHE A 149 -6.96 22.15 -1.90
C PHE A 149 -8.11 22.21 -0.89
N THR A 150 -8.52 21.06 -0.34
CA THR A 150 -9.39 20.92 0.84
C THR A 150 -8.64 20.34 2.03
N GLY A 151 -7.29 20.38 1.99
CA GLY A 151 -6.42 19.85 3.04
C GLY A 151 -6.19 18.34 2.98
N GLY A 152 -6.46 17.70 1.84
CA GLY A 152 -6.27 16.24 1.65
C GLY A 152 -5.49 15.88 0.38
N SER A 153 -6.07 15.03 -0.48
CA SER A 153 -5.50 14.56 -1.76
C SER A 153 -6.61 14.04 -2.70
N GLY A 154 -6.35 13.91 -4.01
CA GLY A 154 -7.29 13.25 -4.93
C GLY A 154 -7.63 14.06 -6.18
N ALA A 155 -8.72 14.82 -6.13
CA ALA A 155 -9.27 15.57 -7.26
C ALA A 155 -8.47 16.84 -7.60
N PRO A 156 -8.32 17.18 -8.90
CA PRO A 156 -7.60 18.36 -9.34
C PRO A 156 -8.30 19.67 -8.98
N TYR A 157 -7.52 20.76 -8.90
CA TYR A 157 -7.97 22.10 -8.51
C TYR A 157 -9.24 22.58 -9.23
N TRP A 158 -9.30 22.38 -10.55
CA TRP A 158 -10.40 22.88 -11.37
C TRP A 158 -11.77 22.31 -10.97
N THR A 159 -11.81 21.15 -10.30
CA THR A 159 -13.07 20.55 -9.83
C THR A 159 -13.73 21.37 -8.72
N LEU A 160 -12.93 22.04 -7.87
CA LEU A 160 -13.43 22.93 -6.83
C LEU A 160 -14.06 24.18 -7.43
N ILE A 161 -13.39 24.75 -8.44
CA ILE A 161 -13.86 25.93 -9.17
C ILE A 161 -15.14 25.59 -9.97
N ALA A 162 -15.19 24.41 -10.60
CA ALA A 162 -16.39 23.92 -11.26
C ALA A 162 -17.57 23.82 -10.27
N CYS A 163 -17.31 23.39 -9.03
CA CYS A 163 -18.31 23.36 -7.95
C CYS A 163 -18.69 24.74 -7.39
N GLY A 164 -18.17 25.84 -7.95
CA GLY A 164 -18.50 27.20 -7.52
C GLY A 164 -17.80 27.62 -6.23
N MET A 165 -16.77 26.88 -5.78
CA MET A 165 -16.06 27.19 -4.54
C MET A 165 -14.81 28.03 -4.81
N ASN A 166 -14.48 28.93 -3.87
CA ASN A 166 -13.25 29.72 -3.90
C ASN A 166 -12.25 29.17 -2.85
N PRO A 167 -11.29 28.32 -3.24
CA PRO A 167 -10.40 27.63 -2.30
C PRO A 167 -9.42 28.56 -1.58
N ARG A 168 -9.10 29.74 -2.13
CA ARG A 168 -8.24 30.75 -1.47
C ARG A 168 -8.83 31.25 -0.14
N ASN A 169 -10.14 31.10 0.02
CA ASN A 169 -10.86 31.60 1.18
C ASN A 169 -11.16 30.51 2.22
N PHE A 170 -10.71 29.27 2.01
CA PHE A 170 -11.09 28.14 2.88
C PHE A 170 -10.52 28.24 4.28
N THR A 171 -9.27 28.66 4.44
CA THR A 171 -8.68 28.85 5.79
C THR A 171 -9.39 29.97 6.55
N THR A 172 -9.67 31.10 5.90
CA THR A 172 -10.38 32.26 6.49
C THR A 172 -11.81 31.91 6.91
N THR A 173 -12.53 31.16 6.08
CA THR A 173 -13.91 30.70 6.35
C THR A 173 -13.95 29.44 7.22
N GLN A 174 -12.80 28.83 7.51
CA GLN A 174 -12.67 27.48 8.05
C GLN A 174 -13.49 26.41 7.29
N ALA A 175 -13.68 26.59 5.99
CA ALA A 175 -14.27 25.60 5.10
C ALA A 175 -13.38 24.36 4.96
N ALA A 176 -12.07 24.52 5.16
CA ALA A 176 -11.08 23.45 5.32
C ALA A 176 -9.90 23.97 6.16
N PHE A 177 -9.19 23.07 6.82
CA PHE A 177 -7.84 23.32 7.31
C PHE A 177 -6.82 22.79 6.33
N ILE A 178 -5.89 23.64 5.91
CA ILE A 178 -4.81 23.32 4.96
C ILE A 178 -3.49 23.49 5.71
N GLN A 179 -2.67 22.44 5.77
CA GLN A 179 -1.42 22.47 6.55
C GLN A 179 -0.50 23.62 6.15
N ALA A 180 -0.27 23.82 4.84
CA ALA A 180 0.56 24.91 4.31
C ALA A 180 0.10 26.32 4.74
N GLU A 181 -1.17 26.49 5.10
CA GLU A 181 -1.73 27.76 5.55
C GLU A 181 -1.98 27.80 7.06
N TRP A 182 -1.63 26.75 7.80
CA TRP A 182 -1.90 26.71 9.24
C TRP A 182 -1.01 27.71 10.00
N PRO A 183 -1.50 28.39 11.06
CA PRO A 183 -2.91 28.49 11.47
C PRO A 183 -3.69 29.52 10.66
N ASN A 184 -3.00 30.36 9.88
CA ASN A 184 -3.59 31.27 8.90
C ASN A 184 -2.59 31.55 7.76
N ALA A 185 -3.11 31.78 6.55
CA ALA A 185 -2.30 31.96 5.34
C ALA A 185 -1.34 33.17 5.38
N ALA A 186 -1.61 34.17 6.22
CA ALA A 186 -0.77 35.38 6.31
C ALA A 186 0.50 35.17 7.15
N ASN A 187 0.45 34.30 8.15
CA ASN A 187 1.60 33.95 9.00
C ASN A 187 1.57 32.43 9.26
N PRO A 188 1.92 31.62 8.25
CA PRO A 188 1.86 30.17 8.37
C PRO A 188 3.02 29.62 9.22
N ASP A 189 2.71 28.61 10.03
CA ASP A 189 3.60 27.72 10.76
C ASP A 189 3.11 26.27 10.59
N PRO A 190 3.40 25.64 9.44
CA PRO A 190 2.89 24.29 9.12
C PRO A 190 3.48 23.20 10.03
N ALA A 191 4.56 23.48 10.77
CA ALA A 191 5.16 22.55 11.72
C ALA A 191 4.34 22.41 13.00
N ASP A 192 3.57 23.44 13.37
CA ASP A 192 2.63 23.41 14.51
C ASP A 192 1.22 22.95 14.11
N PHE A 193 1.06 22.35 12.92
CA PHE A 193 -0.22 21.80 12.48
C PHE A 193 -0.62 20.61 13.36
N PRO A 194 -1.77 20.63 14.06
CA PRO A 194 -2.07 19.60 15.04
C PRO A 194 -2.39 18.24 14.39
N ASP A 195 -1.84 17.17 14.98
CA ASP A 195 -2.07 15.78 14.53
C ASP A 195 -3.54 15.47 14.27
N MET A 196 -3.88 14.81 13.17
CA MET A 196 -5.25 14.40 12.83
C MET A 196 -6.29 15.54 12.75
N LEU A 197 -5.88 16.82 12.81
CA LEU A 197 -6.82 17.93 12.62
C LEU A 197 -7.37 17.95 11.20
N TRP A 198 -6.52 17.63 10.22
CA TRP A 198 -6.89 17.51 8.81
C TRP A 198 -8.11 16.61 8.62
N ALA A 199 -8.17 15.44 9.26
CA ALA A 199 -9.26 14.48 9.10
C ALA A 199 -10.63 15.02 9.58
N THR A 200 -10.66 16.12 10.36
CA THR A 200 -11.93 16.81 10.68
C THR A 200 -12.56 17.51 9.47
N ASN A 201 -11.80 17.74 8.40
CA ASN A 201 -12.29 18.35 7.16
C ASN A 201 -13.38 17.51 6.49
N TYR A 202 -13.48 16.18 6.73
CA TYR A 202 -14.58 15.33 6.22
C TYR A 202 -15.97 15.87 6.57
N THR A 203 -16.04 16.69 7.62
CA THR A 203 -17.29 17.27 8.14
C THR A 203 -17.40 18.78 7.91
N ARG A 204 -16.36 19.41 7.34
CA ARG A 204 -16.35 20.84 7.03
C ARG A 204 -16.91 21.11 5.65
N LEU A 205 -17.24 22.39 5.43
CA LEU A 205 -17.96 22.86 4.26
C LEU A 205 -17.38 22.33 2.93
N ALA A 206 -16.07 22.44 2.73
CA ALA A 206 -15.48 22.18 1.42
C ALA A 206 -15.53 20.70 1.04
N ALA A 207 -14.83 19.82 1.76
CA ALA A 207 -14.79 18.40 1.42
C ALA A 207 -16.18 17.75 1.44
N ALA A 208 -17.04 18.12 2.41
CA ALA A 208 -18.37 17.56 2.51
C ALA A 208 -19.32 18.03 1.38
N THR A 209 -19.24 19.31 0.99
CA THR A 209 -20.01 19.80 -0.18
C THR A 209 -19.54 19.11 -1.45
N LEU A 210 -18.23 19.02 -1.69
CA LEU A 210 -17.68 18.40 -2.90
C LEU A 210 -18.04 16.91 -2.99
N SER A 211 -17.97 16.17 -1.88
CA SER A 211 -18.42 14.78 -1.82
C SER A 211 -19.92 14.65 -2.12
N ALA A 212 -20.75 15.51 -1.53
CA ALA A 212 -22.20 15.53 -1.79
C ALA A 212 -22.51 15.85 -3.26
N LEU A 213 -21.79 16.77 -3.90
CA LEU A 213 -21.95 17.07 -5.33
C LEU A 213 -21.49 15.88 -6.19
N PHE A 214 -20.38 15.23 -5.86
CA PHE A 214 -19.84 14.09 -6.61
C PHE A 214 -20.72 12.84 -6.54
N PHE A 215 -21.28 12.52 -5.38
CA PHE A 215 -22.09 11.30 -5.19
C PHE A 215 -23.59 11.52 -5.34
N ALA A 216 -24.10 12.68 -4.96
CA ALA A 216 -25.53 12.94 -4.80
C ALA A 216 -26.00 14.30 -5.37
N GLY A 217 -25.19 14.96 -6.20
CA GLY A 217 -25.48 16.29 -6.74
C GLY A 217 -26.79 16.37 -7.54
N LYS A 218 -27.19 15.31 -8.23
CA LYS A 218 -28.46 15.30 -8.98
C LYS A 218 -29.67 15.37 -8.04
N HIS A 219 -29.54 14.78 -6.86
CA HIS A 219 -30.63 14.73 -5.88
C HIS A 219 -30.64 15.97 -4.99
N PHE A 220 -29.50 16.28 -4.33
CA PHE A 220 -29.44 17.37 -3.35
C PHE A 220 -29.07 18.73 -3.95
N ALA A 221 -28.54 18.79 -5.16
CA ALA A 221 -28.11 20.02 -5.81
C ALA A 221 -28.58 20.12 -7.28
N PRO A 222 -29.89 19.96 -7.58
CA PRO A 222 -30.40 19.86 -8.94
C PRO A 222 -30.14 21.11 -9.81
N ARG A 223 -29.93 22.29 -9.20
CA ARG A 223 -29.60 23.54 -9.93
C ARG A 223 -28.15 23.58 -10.41
N CYS A 224 -27.30 22.71 -9.88
CA CYS A 224 -25.89 22.69 -10.21
C CYS A 224 -25.65 22.04 -11.56
N ILE A 225 -25.76 22.82 -12.63
CA ILE A 225 -25.62 22.38 -14.02
C ILE A 225 -24.43 23.08 -14.69
N ILE A 226 -23.58 22.31 -15.34
CA ILE A 226 -22.46 22.75 -16.17
C ILE A 226 -22.51 21.97 -17.49
N ASP A 227 -22.32 22.67 -18.61
CA ASP A 227 -22.37 22.10 -19.96
C ASP A 227 -23.68 21.33 -20.25
N GLY A 228 -24.78 21.78 -19.66
CA GLY A 228 -26.09 21.14 -19.78
C GLY A 228 -26.24 19.82 -19.00
N GLN A 229 -25.27 19.47 -18.16
CA GLN A 229 -25.26 18.27 -17.33
C GLN A 229 -25.23 18.64 -15.84
N ASN A 230 -25.93 17.88 -14.99
CA ASN A 230 -25.80 18.06 -13.55
C ASN A 230 -24.36 17.74 -13.09
N ILE A 231 -23.86 18.53 -12.14
CA ILE A 231 -22.49 18.45 -11.61
C ILE A 231 -22.06 17.05 -11.18
N GLN A 232 -22.98 16.23 -10.65
CA GLN A 232 -22.70 14.85 -10.28
C GLN A 232 -22.21 14.03 -11.47
N GLU A 233 -23.00 14.02 -12.55
CA GLU A 233 -22.68 13.25 -13.75
C GLU A 233 -21.46 13.84 -14.46
N TRP A 234 -21.28 15.16 -14.43
CA TRP A 234 -20.14 15.84 -15.03
C TRP A 234 -18.82 15.46 -14.32
N LEU A 235 -18.77 15.56 -12.99
CA LEU A 235 -17.59 15.16 -12.20
C LEU A 235 -17.30 13.65 -12.32
N GLN A 236 -18.32 12.81 -12.17
CA GLN A 236 -18.15 11.35 -12.28
C GLN A 236 -17.65 10.95 -13.67
N SER A 237 -18.14 11.59 -14.74
CA SER A 237 -17.71 11.28 -16.11
C SER A 237 -16.25 11.65 -16.33
N HIS A 238 -15.80 12.83 -15.89
CA HIS A 238 -14.38 13.22 -16.01
C HIS A 238 -13.47 12.30 -15.20
N TYR A 239 -13.82 12.01 -13.95
CA TYR A 239 -13.08 11.07 -13.12
C TYR A 239 -12.95 9.67 -13.75
N ILE A 240 -14.07 9.09 -14.21
CA ILE A 240 -14.08 7.78 -14.88
C ILE A 240 -13.28 7.83 -16.18
N ASN A 241 -13.39 8.92 -16.95
CA ASN A 241 -12.64 9.08 -18.20
C ASN A 241 -11.14 9.25 -17.98
N ALA A 242 -10.72 9.93 -16.92
CA ALA A 242 -9.31 10.02 -16.52
C ALA A 242 -8.75 8.63 -16.18
N CYS A 243 -9.45 7.88 -15.32
CA CYS A 243 -9.07 6.49 -15.00
C CYS A 243 -9.06 5.61 -16.25
N LYS A 244 -10.01 5.79 -17.18
CA LYS A 244 -10.07 5.10 -18.47
C LYS A 244 -8.79 5.30 -19.30
N GLN A 245 -8.20 6.50 -19.28
CA GLN A 245 -6.94 6.73 -20.00
C GLN A 245 -5.81 5.86 -19.46
N LEU A 246 -5.69 5.76 -18.13
CA LEU A 246 -4.67 4.93 -17.50
C LEU A 246 -4.90 3.44 -17.79
N VAL A 247 -6.14 2.97 -17.70
CA VAL A 247 -6.49 1.58 -18.01
C VAL A 247 -6.15 1.23 -19.46
N ASN A 248 -6.51 2.10 -20.41
CA ASN A 248 -6.12 1.93 -21.81
C ASN A 248 -4.60 1.84 -21.96
N LYS A 249 -3.85 2.77 -21.37
CA LYS A 249 -2.39 2.77 -21.44
C LYS A 249 -1.75 1.50 -20.88
N ILE A 250 -2.27 0.97 -19.78
CA ILE A 250 -1.79 -0.28 -19.16
C ILE A 250 -2.14 -1.50 -20.04
N VAL A 251 -3.33 -1.55 -20.63
CA VAL A 251 -3.76 -2.68 -21.48
C VAL A 251 -3.05 -2.64 -22.84
N ASP A 252 -2.94 -1.46 -23.46
CA ASP A 252 -2.25 -1.23 -24.74
C ASP A 252 -0.75 -1.55 -24.65
N ALA A 253 -0.16 -1.46 -23.45
CA ALA A 253 1.23 -1.90 -23.20
C ALA A 253 1.43 -3.39 -23.54
N GLY A 254 0.38 -4.21 -23.46
CA GLY A 254 0.34 -5.61 -23.91
C GLY A 254 1.01 -6.64 -22.99
N ASP A 255 1.71 -6.19 -21.96
CA ASP A 255 2.53 -7.06 -21.09
C ASP A 255 2.24 -6.91 -19.59
N LEU A 256 1.25 -6.11 -19.18
CA LEU A 256 1.03 -5.80 -17.76
C LEU A 256 -0.17 -6.51 -17.12
N VAL A 257 -1.30 -6.59 -17.80
CA VAL A 257 -2.55 -7.15 -17.23
C VAL A 257 -2.45 -8.66 -17.00
N GLU A 258 -3.22 -9.16 -16.03
CA GLU A 258 -3.24 -10.53 -15.51
C GLU A 258 -1.97 -11.01 -14.81
N GLU A 259 -0.80 -10.47 -15.17
CA GLU A 259 0.48 -10.82 -14.55
C GLU A 259 0.89 -9.81 -13.48
N CYS A 260 1.06 -8.54 -13.85
CA CYS A 260 1.43 -7.48 -12.90
C CYS A 260 0.16 -6.83 -12.35
N VAL A 261 -0.66 -6.24 -13.22
CA VAL A 261 -1.90 -5.56 -12.83
C VAL A 261 -3.05 -6.56 -12.84
N ILE A 262 -3.52 -6.94 -11.64
CA ILE A 262 -4.54 -7.98 -11.45
C ILE A 262 -5.94 -7.43 -11.21
N GLY A 263 -6.07 -6.13 -10.94
CA GLY A 263 -7.36 -5.55 -10.59
C GLY A 263 -7.32 -4.07 -10.21
N TRP A 264 -8.49 -3.57 -9.81
CA TRP A 264 -8.76 -2.15 -9.63
C TRP A 264 -9.70 -1.93 -8.45
N ASP A 265 -9.39 -0.93 -7.62
CA ASP A 265 -10.36 -0.29 -6.72
C ASP A 265 -11.14 0.80 -7.48
N SER A 266 -12.29 1.19 -6.95
CA SER A 266 -13.16 2.24 -7.49
C SER A 266 -12.84 3.63 -6.97
N VAL A 267 -12.56 3.78 -5.68
CA VAL A 267 -12.20 5.04 -5.02
C VAL A 267 -11.80 4.74 -3.59
N ASN A 268 -10.68 5.30 -3.12
CA ASN A 268 -10.25 5.15 -1.74
C ASN A 268 -11.25 5.77 -0.74
N GLU A 269 -11.56 5.06 0.34
CA GLU A 269 -12.30 5.52 1.53
C GLU A 269 -13.51 6.43 1.23
N PRO A 270 -14.51 5.97 0.46
CA PRO A 270 -15.69 6.77 0.19
C PRO A 270 -16.41 7.13 1.51
N ASN A 271 -16.78 8.40 1.68
CA ASN A 271 -17.36 8.91 2.93
C ASN A 271 -18.70 9.62 2.69
N HIS A 272 -19.70 9.31 3.53
CA HIS A 272 -21.05 9.86 3.41
C HIS A 272 -21.12 11.38 3.65
N THR A 273 -20.22 11.94 4.46
CA THR A 273 -20.15 13.36 4.80
C THR A 273 -21.51 13.95 5.25
N TYR A 274 -22.24 14.62 4.36
CA TYR A 274 -23.59 15.17 4.61
C TYR A 274 -24.73 14.19 4.35
N ILE A 275 -24.52 13.22 3.48
CA ILE A 275 -25.55 12.27 3.07
C ILE A 275 -25.95 11.41 4.26
N SER A 276 -27.24 11.13 4.41
CA SER A 276 -27.82 10.34 5.51
C SER A 276 -27.87 11.03 6.87
N LEU A 277 -27.60 12.33 6.95
CA LEU A 277 -27.71 13.07 8.21
C LEU A 277 -29.16 13.41 8.58
N ASP A 278 -29.51 13.18 9.84
CA ASP A 278 -30.86 13.47 10.36
C ASP A 278 -31.18 14.96 10.47
N SER A 279 -30.17 15.79 10.75
CA SER A 279 -30.31 17.22 11.06
C SER A 279 -29.04 17.99 10.69
N ILE A 280 -29.16 19.18 10.10
CA ILE A 280 -28.04 20.10 9.84
C ILE A 280 -27.73 21.00 11.05
N SER A 281 -28.66 21.11 11.99
CA SER A 281 -28.58 22.02 13.14
C SER A 281 -27.86 21.41 14.35
N SER A 282 -27.46 20.14 14.28
CA SER A 282 -26.77 19.44 15.37
C SER A 282 -25.53 18.71 14.87
N ILE A 283 -24.54 18.51 15.76
CA ILE A 283 -23.37 17.69 15.43
C ILE A 283 -23.78 16.21 15.53
N PRO A 284 -23.70 15.42 14.44
CA PRO A 284 -24.06 14.01 14.45
C PRO A 284 -23.33 13.21 15.52
N LYS A 285 -24.03 12.24 16.12
CA LYS A 285 -23.45 11.31 17.10
C LYS A 285 -22.50 10.30 16.45
N SER A 286 -22.71 9.99 15.17
CA SER A 286 -21.89 9.08 14.37
C SER A 286 -20.48 9.64 14.13
N TRP A 287 -20.29 10.96 14.14
CA TRP A 287 -18.99 11.60 13.97
C TRP A 287 -18.12 11.43 15.22
N GLN A 288 -17.34 10.35 15.25
CA GLN A 288 -16.48 10.03 16.40
C GLN A 288 -15.19 10.86 16.44
N LEU A 289 -14.71 11.36 15.30
CA LEU A 289 -13.51 12.19 15.24
C LEU A 289 -13.89 13.68 15.41
N LYS A 290 -13.61 14.25 16.60
CA LYS A 290 -13.82 15.68 16.91
C LYS A 290 -12.55 16.25 17.55
N LYS A 291 -11.95 17.26 16.89
CA LYS A 291 -10.74 17.96 17.37
C LYS A 291 -10.75 19.40 16.85
N GLY A 292 -10.35 20.36 17.68
CA GLY A 292 -10.39 21.77 17.35
C GLY A 292 -11.82 22.32 17.26
N PRO A 293 -12.03 23.42 16.50
CA PRO A 293 -13.36 24.00 16.26
C PRO A 293 -14.23 23.01 15.45
N VAL A 294 -15.42 22.67 15.92
CA VAL A 294 -16.34 21.75 15.23
C VAL A 294 -17.69 22.44 15.00
N PRO A 295 -17.97 22.91 13.77
CA PRO A 295 -19.25 23.51 13.43
C PRO A 295 -20.34 22.43 13.26
N THR A 296 -21.60 22.79 13.52
CA THR A 296 -22.74 22.10 12.88
C THR A 296 -22.74 22.41 11.38
N LEU A 297 -23.52 21.67 10.58
CA LEU A 297 -23.59 21.92 9.13
C LEU A 297 -24.05 23.35 8.85
N ILE A 298 -25.14 23.80 9.48
CA ILE A 298 -25.62 25.18 9.29
C ILE A 298 -24.59 26.23 9.72
N GLN A 299 -23.81 25.97 10.79
CA GLN A 299 -22.70 26.86 11.16
C GLN A 299 -21.63 26.89 10.07
N SER A 300 -21.29 25.75 9.47
CA SER A 300 -20.34 25.70 8.36
C SER A 300 -20.85 26.43 7.11
N PHE A 301 -22.17 26.38 6.83
CA PHE A 301 -22.78 27.10 5.72
C PHE A 301 -22.70 28.60 5.91
N ARG A 302 -23.02 29.08 7.13
CA ARG A 302 -22.93 30.49 7.50
C ARG A 302 -21.50 31.02 7.49
N LEU A 303 -20.54 30.22 7.98
CA LEU A 303 -19.12 30.56 7.88
C LEU A 303 -18.66 30.68 6.41
N GLY A 304 -19.09 29.77 5.54
CA GLY A 304 -18.85 29.87 4.10
C GLY A 304 -19.54 31.06 3.43
N ALA A 305 -20.65 31.54 3.99
CA ALA A 305 -21.35 32.75 3.59
C ALA A 305 -20.78 34.03 4.23
N GLY A 306 -19.61 33.97 4.86
CA GLY A 306 -18.94 35.13 5.43
C GLY A 306 -19.44 35.57 6.80
N GLN A 307 -20.34 34.80 7.43
CA GLN A 307 -20.99 35.16 8.69
C GLN A 307 -20.27 34.55 9.89
N ALA A 308 -19.94 35.37 10.89
CA ALA A 308 -19.27 34.91 12.11
C ALA A 308 -20.11 33.89 12.88
N GLN A 309 -19.49 32.82 13.38
CA GLN A 309 -20.15 31.79 14.19
C GLN A 309 -19.33 31.46 15.44
N THR A 310 -20.03 31.16 16.54
CA THR A 310 -19.42 30.56 17.74
C THR A 310 -19.68 29.07 17.73
N VAL A 311 -18.63 28.28 17.54
CA VAL A 311 -18.70 26.83 17.37
C VAL A 311 -18.14 26.12 18.61
N GLU A 312 -18.48 24.84 18.79
CA GLU A 312 -17.91 24.05 19.88
C GLU A 312 -16.43 23.80 19.62
N ASN A 313 -15.60 23.85 20.66
CA ASN A 313 -14.19 23.47 20.56
C ASN A 313 -13.94 22.15 21.29
N TRP A 314 -13.17 21.26 20.68
CA TRP A 314 -12.97 19.88 21.13
C TRP A 314 -11.48 19.53 21.24
N THR A 315 -11.15 18.71 22.24
CA THR A 315 -9.85 18.03 22.34
C THR A 315 -10.06 16.52 22.28
N PHE A 316 -9.04 15.79 21.83
CA PHE A 316 -9.08 14.34 21.77
C PHE A 316 -8.04 13.75 22.72
N GLY A 317 -8.47 12.84 23.60
CA GLY A 317 -7.59 12.13 24.52
C GLY A 317 -7.81 10.62 24.47
N ALA A 318 -7.19 9.88 25.39
CA ALA A 318 -7.24 8.42 25.41
C ALA A 318 -8.66 7.82 25.60
N MET A 319 -9.60 8.61 26.14
CA MET A 319 -11.01 8.21 26.32
C MET A 319 -11.92 8.74 25.20
N GLY A 320 -11.35 9.27 24.11
CA GLY A 320 -12.08 9.84 22.98
C GLY A 320 -12.21 11.37 23.01
N PRO A 321 -13.10 11.93 22.19
CA PRO A 321 -13.30 13.37 22.06
C PRO A 321 -14.00 13.96 23.30
N LYS A 322 -13.54 15.12 23.75
CA LYS A 322 -14.13 15.90 24.85
C LYS A 322 -14.25 17.37 24.47
N ARG A 323 -15.43 17.96 24.70
CA ARG A 323 -15.63 19.40 24.51
C ARG A 323 -14.76 20.17 25.52
N SER A 324 -13.93 21.08 25.01
CA SER A 324 -13.02 21.93 25.77
C SER A 324 -13.52 23.37 25.93
N GLY A 325 -14.53 23.77 25.13
CA GLY A 325 -15.15 25.09 25.22
C GLY A 325 -15.93 25.45 23.96
N SER A 326 -15.86 26.73 23.60
CA SER A 326 -16.35 27.28 22.33
C SER A 326 -15.35 28.29 21.79
N VAL A 327 -15.34 28.50 20.47
CA VAL A 327 -14.47 29.45 19.78
C VAL A 327 -15.28 30.21 18.73
N THR A 328 -15.05 31.52 18.62
CA THR A 328 -15.67 32.34 17.59
C THR A 328 -14.76 32.40 16.37
N VAL A 329 -15.34 32.09 15.21
CA VAL A 329 -14.70 32.16 13.90
C VAL A 329 -15.41 33.27 13.14
N ASP A 330 -14.66 34.23 12.61
CA ASP A 330 -15.19 35.38 11.88
C ASP A 330 -14.50 35.51 10.51
N PRO A 331 -15.18 35.10 9.42
CA PRO A 331 -14.67 35.26 8.07
C PRO A 331 -14.66 36.72 7.57
N LYS A 332 -15.25 37.66 8.31
CA LYS A 332 -15.31 39.10 7.97
C LYS A 332 -15.92 39.38 6.61
N GLY A 333 -16.99 38.65 6.26
CA GLY A 333 -17.66 38.77 4.97
C GLY A 333 -16.97 38.05 3.81
N THR A 334 -15.83 37.38 4.04
CA THR A 334 -15.15 36.58 3.02
C THR A 334 -15.99 35.35 2.68
N LEU A 335 -16.24 35.11 1.40
CA LEU A 335 -17.06 33.98 0.92
C LEU A 335 -16.18 32.78 0.54
N ALA A 336 -16.63 31.57 0.89
CA ALA A 336 -16.07 30.32 0.38
C ALA A 336 -16.55 29.98 -1.05
N TRP A 337 -17.38 30.85 -1.63
CA TRP A 337 -18.07 30.67 -2.91
C TRP A 337 -17.56 31.71 -3.91
N LEU A 338 -17.39 31.29 -5.17
CA LEU A 338 -17.00 32.18 -6.25
C LEU A 338 -18.09 33.21 -6.51
N THR A 339 -17.69 34.46 -6.67
CA THR A 339 -18.54 35.52 -7.21
C THR A 339 -18.63 35.43 -8.75
N GLU A 340 -19.59 36.12 -9.35
CA GLU A 340 -19.69 36.19 -10.81
C GLU A 340 -18.43 36.76 -11.49
N ASP A 341 -17.80 37.75 -10.86
CA ASP A 341 -16.58 38.36 -11.37
C ASP A 341 -15.38 37.40 -11.29
N GLU A 342 -15.28 36.64 -10.20
CA GLU A 342 -14.25 35.59 -10.07
C GLU A 342 -14.48 34.45 -11.05
N GLU A 343 -15.72 33.99 -11.25
CA GLU A 343 -16.05 32.99 -12.27
C GLU A 343 -15.64 33.44 -13.67
N ARG A 344 -15.85 34.71 -14.00
CA ARG A 344 -15.48 35.26 -15.32
C ARG A 344 -13.97 35.22 -15.57
N VAL A 345 -13.14 35.17 -14.52
CA VAL A 345 -11.67 35.19 -14.65
C VAL A 345 -11.05 33.81 -14.40
N GLN A 346 -11.54 33.10 -13.39
CA GLN A 346 -10.94 31.88 -12.85
C GLN A 346 -11.75 30.62 -13.14
N GLY A 347 -13.00 30.77 -13.59
CA GLY A 347 -13.95 29.69 -13.83
C GLY A 347 -13.96 29.19 -15.26
N GLY A 348 -15.15 29.12 -15.86
CA GLY A 348 -15.36 28.56 -17.20
C GLY A 348 -14.52 29.22 -18.30
N SER A 349 -14.24 30.52 -18.18
CA SER A 349 -13.36 31.23 -19.13
C SER A 349 -11.91 30.72 -19.10
N ARG A 350 -11.44 30.26 -17.94
CA ARG A 350 -10.10 29.72 -17.72
C ARG A 350 -10.02 28.24 -18.09
N TRP A 351 -11.04 27.47 -17.73
CA TRP A 351 -10.99 26.00 -17.77
C TRP A 351 -11.88 25.35 -18.84
N GLY A 352 -12.72 26.13 -19.53
CA GLY A 352 -13.41 25.70 -20.75
C GLY A 352 -14.83 25.13 -20.57
N TRP A 353 -15.49 25.35 -19.43
CA TRP A 353 -16.89 24.94 -19.21
C TRP A 353 -17.85 26.13 -19.23
N LYS A 354 -19.16 25.85 -19.34
CA LYS A 354 -20.23 26.84 -19.20
C LYS A 354 -21.18 26.45 -18.07
N ARG A 355 -21.33 27.34 -17.08
CA ARG A 355 -22.32 27.19 -16.01
C ARG A 355 -23.71 27.65 -16.48
N ASP A 356 -24.74 26.96 -15.98
CA ASP A 356 -26.13 27.35 -16.20
C ASP A 356 -26.49 28.59 -15.36
N ASP A 357 -27.27 29.51 -15.92
CA ASP A 357 -27.69 30.75 -15.26
C ASP A 357 -28.53 30.49 -13.99
N ALA A 358 -29.12 29.29 -13.86
CA ALA A 358 -29.87 28.88 -12.68
C ALA A 358 -28.99 28.48 -11.48
N TRP A 359 -27.66 28.38 -11.65
CA TRP A 359 -26.72 28.14 -10.55
C TRP A 359 -26.19 29.49 -10.02
N PRO A 360 -26.69 30.00 -8.89
CA PRO A 360 -26.29 31.30 -8.37
C PRO A 360 -24.85 31.25 -7.81
N LEU A 361 -24.06 32.23 -8.21
CA LEU A 361 -22.71 32.51 -7.70
C LEU A 361 -22.75 33.65 -6.68
N GLY A 362 -21.73 33.74 -5.84
CA GLY A 362 -21.64 34.73 -4.76
C GLY A 362 -22.60 34.47 -3.59
N GLN A 363 -23.21 33.28 -3.54
CA GLN A 363 -24.17 32.84 -2.52
C GLN A 363 -23.81 31.43 -2.03
N CYS A 364 -24.20 31.09 -0.80
CA CYS A 364 -24.14 29.71 -0.35
C CYS A 364 -24.99 28.76 -1.22
N LEU A 365 -24.36 27.71 -1.76
CA LEU A 365 -25.02 26.70 -2.60
C LEU A 365 -26.23 26.06 -1.91
N TRP A 366 -26.14 25.80 -0.61
CA TRP A 366 -27.24 25.19 0.15
C TRP A 366 -28.36 26.21 0.45
N ALA A 367 -28.04 27.50 0.63
CA ALA A 367 -29.07 28.54 0.70
C ALA A 367 -29.83 28.66 -0.63
N ALA A 368 -29.09 28.60 -1.75
CA ALA A 368 -29.66 28.58 -3.09
C ALA A 368 -30.58 27.38 -3.37
N HIS A 369 -30.49 26.31 -2.59
CA HIS A 369 -31.38 25.15 -2.64
C HIS A 369 -32.49 25.17 -1.57
N GLY A 370 -32.66 26.29 -0.86
CA GLY A 370 -33.72 26.45 0.14
C GLY A 370 -33.49 25.65 1.41
N VAL A 371 -32.23 25.31 1.73
CA VAL A 371 -31.88 24.63 2.99
C VAL A 371 -31.97 25.61 4.17
N TRP A 372 -31.58 26.86 3.94
CA TRP A 372 -31.61 27.95 4.90
C TRP A 372 -31.70 29.30 4.17
N ASP A 373 -32.14 30.34 4.86
CA ASP A 373 -32.21 31.70 4.32
C ASP A 373 -31.01 32.53 4.76
N GLU A 374 -30.26 33.08 3.80
CA GLU A 374 -28.98 33.76 4.07
C GLU A 374 -29.15 35.11 4.76
N ALA A 375 -30.26 35.81 4.49
CA ALA A 375 -30.53 37.15 5.02
C ALA A 375 -31.03 37.12 6.47
N SER A 376 -31.98 36.24 6.78
CA SER A 376 -32.53 36.07 8.13
C SER A 376 -31.73 35.10 9.00
N GLY A 377 -30.97 34.20 8.38
CA GLY A 377 -30.29 33.09 9.05
C GLY A 377 -31.22 31.92 9.40
N GLU A 378 -32.50 31.92 8.99
CA GLU A 378 -33.45 30.85 9.33
C GLU A 378 -33.09 29.51 8.67
N VAL A 379 -33.22 28.40 9.40
CA VAL A 379 -33.13 27.04 8.82
C VAL A 379 -34.49 26.68 8.23
N LEU A 380 -34.53 26.44 6.91
CA LEU A 380 -35.76 26.18 6.18
C LEU A 380 -36.04 24.68 6.03
N ASN A 381 -35.00 23.85 5.91
CA ASN A 381 -35.11 22.39 5.88
C ASN A 381 -33.98 21.73 6.68
N ASP A 382 -34.27 21.40 7.94
CA ASP A 382 -33.27 20.82 8.83
C ASP A 382 -32.87 19.38 8.44
N ALA A 383 -33.76 18.63 7.79
CA ALA A 383 -33.58 17.23 7.41
C ALA A 383 -33.21 17.06 5.93
N TYR A 384 -32.63 18.09 5.29
CA TYR A 384 -32.44 18.15 3.83
C TYR A 384 -31.68 16.93 3.27
N PHE A 385 -30.69 16.41 3.98
CA PHE A 385 -29.85 15.29 3.53
C PHE A 385 -30.30 13.90 4.03
N ARG A 386 -31.44 13.83 4.73
CA ARG A 386 -31.87 12.64 5.45
C ARG A 386 -32.45 11.56 4.55
N PHE A 387 -33.18 11.96 3.53
CA PHE A 387 -34.00 11.06 2.73
C PHE A 387 -33.43 10.85 1.33
N PHE A 388 -33.71 9.70 0.75
CA PHE A 388 -33.50 9.35 -0.64
C PHE A 388 -34.86 9.27 -1.34
N GLU A 389 -34.99 9.97 -2.46
CA GLU A 389 -36.18 9.96 -3.33
C GLU A 389 -35.96 8.97 -4.48
N GLY A 390 -36.38 7.72 -4.28
CA GLY A 390 -36.21 6.65 -5.26
C GLY A 390 -37.48 6.31 -6.05
N PRO A 391 -37.40 5.44 -7.08
CA PRO A 391 -38.58 4.93 -7.78
C PRO A 391 -39.58 4.19 -6.88
N ALA A 392 -39.11 3.64 -5.76
CA ALA A 392 -39.93 2.98 -4.75
C ALA A 392 -40.53 3.95 -3.70
N GLY A 393 -40.34 5.26 -3.88
CA GLY A 393 -40.73 6.31 -2.94
C GLY A 393 -39.59 6.78 -2.04
N THR A 394 -39.94 7.60 -1.04
CA THR A 394 -39.01 8.20 -0.09
C THR A 394 -38.60 7.20 1.00
N LYS A 395 -37.30 7.07 1.26
CA LYS A 395 -36.73 6.27 2.37
C LYS A 395 -35.56 7.02 3.03
N PRO A 396 -35.11 6.65 4.24
CA PRO A 396 -33.82 7.14 4.74
C PRO A 396 -32.70 6.84 3.75
N ALA A 397 -31.87 7.84 3.46
CA ALA A 397 -30.74 7.68 2.57
C ALA A 397 -29.72 6.72 3.19
N GLU A 398 -29.22 5.77 2.41
CA GLU A 398 -28.10 4.89 2.76
C GLU A 398 -26.97 5.17 1.76
N PHE A 399 -25.92 5.89 2.18
CA PHE A 399 -24.87 6.37 1.27
C PHE A 399 -24.27 5.28 0.37
N ALA A 400 -23.90 4.15 0.97
CA ALA A 400 -23.29 3.03 0.25
C ALA A 400 -24.23 2.43 -0.82
N GLU A 401 -25.51 2.28 -0.50
CA GLU A 401 -26.54 1.69 -1.39
C GLU A 401 -27.00 2.66 -2.48
N ASP A 402 -27.38 3.88 -2.07
CA ASP A 402 -28.15 4.78 -2.91
C ASP A 402 -27.26 5.66 -3.81
N TYR A 403 -25.98 5.88 -3.43
CA TYR A 403 -25.11 6.84 -4.12
C TYR A 403 -23.73 6.28 -4.50
N TRP A 404 -23.06 5.56 -3.62
CA TRP A 404 -21.76 4.96 -3.94
C TRP A 404 -21.90 3.77 -4.90
N LEU A 405 -22.82 2.82 -4.64
CA LEU A 405 -22.98 1.62 -5.47
C LEU A 405 -23.29 1.95 -6.96
N PRO A 406 -24.15 2.93 -7.30
CA PRO A 406 -24.31 3.37 -8.69
C PRO A 406 -23.03 3.88 -9.33
N HIS A 407 -22.19 4.62 -8.59
CA HIS A 407 -20.88 5.08 -9.07
C HIS A 407 -19.93 3.89 -9.28
N TYR A 408 -19.82 3.00 -8.30
CA TYR A 408 -19.03 1.76 -8.38
C TYR A 408 -19.39 0.95 -9.63
N ARG A 409 -20.69 0.77 -9.93
CA ARG A 409 -21.15 0.04 -11.12
C ARG A 409 -20.66 0.68 -12.42
N LYS A 410 -20.83 2.01 -12.56
CA LYS A 410 -20.34 2.75 -13.74
C LYS A 410 -18.82 2.59 -13.91
N TYR A 411 -18.07 2.69 -12.82
CA TYR A 411 -16.62 2.52 -12.83
C TYR A 411 -16.21 1.08 -13.19
N ALA A 412 -16.80 0.08 -12.53
CA ALA A 412 -16.52 -1.33 -12.77
C ALA A 412 -16.84 -1.75 -14.23
N ASP A 413 -17.94 -1.24 -14.78
CA ASP A 413 -18.30 -1.44 -16.19
C ASP A 413 -17.26 -0.82 -17.13
N MET A 414 -16.77 0.39 -16.82
CA MET A 414 -15.68 1.02 -17.59
C MET A 414 -14.41 0.16 -17.54
N ILE A 415 -13.94 -0.24 -16.35
CA ILE A 415 -12.74 -1.07 -16.19
C ILE A 415 -12.87 -2.35 -17.00
N ARG A 416 -13.97 -3.09 -16.82
CA ARG A 416 -14.18 -4.39 -17.47
C ARG A 416 -14.51 -4.30 -18.95
N SER A 417 -14.85 -3.13 -19.47
CA SER A 417 -14.94 -2.90 -20.92
C SER A 417 -13.58 -2.94 -21.62
N ILE A 418 -12.49 -2.69 -20.88
CA ILE A 418 -11.11 -2.64 -21.39
C ILE A 418 -10.30 -3.82 -20.83
N HIS A 419 -10.18 -3.91 -19.50
CA HIS A 419 -9.52 -5.00 -18.78
C HIS A 419 -10.57 -6.04 -18.34
N LYS A 420 -11.00 -6.87 -19.29
CA LYS A 420 -12.14 -7.80 -19.13
C LYS A 420 -12.05 -8.73 -17.92
N GLU A 421 -10.84 -9.16 -17.57
CA GLU A 421 -10.54 -10.13 -16.51
C GLU A 421 -10.23 -9.48 -15.15
N ALA A 422 -10.36 -8.15 -15.05
CA ALA A 422 -10.05 -7.40 -13.84
C ALA A 422 -10.79 -7.94 -12.60
N ILE A 423 -10.04 -8.16 -11.53
CA ILE A 423 -10.59 -8.29 -10.17
C ILE A 423 -11.03 -6.90 -9.71
N MET A 424 -12.30 -6.75 -9.34
CA MET A 424 -12.74 -5.53 -8.67
C MET A 424 -12.46 -5.66 -7.18
N PHE A 425 -11.59 -4.79 -6.67
CA PHE A 425 -11.36 -4.62 -5.24
C PHE A 425 -12.43 -3.64 -4.74
N ILE A 426 -13.35 -4.15 -3.93
CA ILE A 426 -14.57 -3.48 -3.53
C ILE A 426 -14.35 -2.88 -2.14
N GLN A 427 -14.17 -1.57 -2.09
CA GLN A 427 -14.03 -0.81 -0.86
C GLN A 427 -15.32 -0.01 -0.57
N PRO A 428 -16.27 -0.55 0.22
CA PRO A 428 -17.33 0.27 0.79
C PRO A 428 -16.75 1.28 1.79
N PRO A 429 -17.55 2.22 2.32
CA PRO A 429 -17.11 3.12 3.39
C PRO A 429 -16.44 2.38 4.54
N VAL A 430 -15.44 3.01 5.17
CA VAL A 430 -14.60 2.36 6.18
C VAL A 430 -15.45 1.77 7.31
N PHE A 431 -15.24 0.49 7.61
CA PHE A 431 -15.98 -0.34 8.57
C PHE A 431 -17.46 -0.62 8.24
N GLU A 432 -17.98 -0.17 7.10
CA GLU A 432 -19.32 -0.55 6.64
C GLU A 432 -19.26 -1.87 5.84
N PRO A 433 -20.27 -2.75 6.00
CA PRO A 433 -20.40 -3.93 5.15
C PRO A 433 -20.67 -3.53 3.69
N PRO A 434 -20.40 -4.42 2.71
CA PRO A 434 -20.75 -4.15 1.32
C PRO A 434 -22.27 -3.95 1.16
N PRO A 435 -22.73 -3.15 0.17
CA PRO A 435 -24.15 -2.98 -0.11
C PRO A 435 -24.86 -4.31 -0.37
N LYS A 436 -26.02 -4.50 0.24
CA LYS A 436 -26.96 -5.63 0.08
C LYS A 436 -27.44 -5.78 -1.37
N SER A 437 -27.51 -4.68 -2.12
CA SER A 437 -27.97 -4.70 -3.52
C SER A 437 -26.89 -5.16 -4.50
N LEU A 438 -25.65 -5.34 -4.04
CA LEU A 438 -24.56 -5.89 -4.84
C LEU A 438 -24.81 -7.39 -5.06
N ASN A 439 -24.72 -7.85 -6.30
CA ASN A 439 -25.12 -9.21 -6.66
C ASN A 439 -24.10 -9.91 -7.58
N LYS A 440 -24.40 -11.16 -7.98
CA LYS A 440 -23.48 -11.97 -8.79
C LYS A 440 -23.13 -11.35 -10.14
N ASP A 441 -24.01 -10.56 -10.74
CA ASP A 441 -23.75 -9.88 -12.01
C ASP A 441 -22.79 -8.69 -11.83
N ASP A 442 -22.78 -8.07 -10.65
CA ASP A 442 -21.76 -7.08 -10.27
C ASP A 442 -20.41 -7.75 -10.01
N LEU A 443 -20.40 -8.89 -9.31
CA LEU A 443 -19.17 -9.57 -8.89
C LEU A 443 -18.48 -10.31 -10.04
N LYS A 444 -19.24 -10.92 -10.94
CA LYS A 444 -18.78 -11.74 -12.08
C LYS A 444 -17.69 -12.77 -11.71
N GLN A 445 -17.74 -13.34 -10.50
CA GLN A 445 -16.71 -14.27 -9.99
C GLN A 445 -15.28 -13.68 -9.97
N ARG A 446 -15.16 -12.36 -10.01
CA ARG A 446 -13.90 -11.59 -10.14
C ARG A 446 -13.92 -10.39 -9.20
N ALA A 447 -14.02 -10.65 -7.90
CA ALA A 447 -14.14 -9.61 -6.89
C ALA A 447 -13.32 -9.94 -5.63
N CYS A 448 -13.00 -8.92 -4.84
CA CYS A 448 -12.39 -9.04 -3.52
C CYS A 448 -12.92 -7.90 -2.65
N LEU A 449 -13.33 -8.15 -1.41
CA LEU A 449 -13.63 -7.06 -0.47
C LEU A 449 -12.31 -6.48 0.06
N SER A 450 -12.09 -5.16 -0.11
CA SER A 450 -10.85 -4.44 0.21
C SER A 450 -11.01 -3.43 1.36
N GLY A 451 -11.61 -3.85 2.48
CA GLY A 451 -11.82 -2.99 3.66
C GLY A 451 -10.52 -2.49 4.29
N HIS A 452 -10.58 -1.41 5.07
CA HIS A 452 -9.44 -0.83 5.77
C HIS A 452 -9.49 -1.08 7.27
N PHE A 453 -8.33 -1.07 7.93
CA PHE A 453 -8.25 -1.16 9.38
C PHE A 453 -7.07 -0.39 9.95
N TYR A 454 -7.38 0.58 10.81
CA TYR A 454 -6.41 1.23 11.68
C TYR A 454 -6.84 1.11 13.14
N ASP A 455 -5.86 0.91 14.03
CA ASP A 455 -6.08 1.06 15.46
C ASP A 455 -6.28 2.55 15.80
N GLY A 456 -7.54 2.97 15.85
CA GLY A 456 -7.91 4.37 16.05
C GLY A 456 -7.32 5.00 17.32
N LEU A 457 -7.12 4.23 18.41
CA LEU A 457 -6.51 4.75 19.62
C LEU A 457 -5.05 5.12 19.39
N THR A 458 -4.27 4.20 18.82
CA THR A 458 -2.84 4.42 18.52
C THR A 458 -2.67 5.49 17.43
N LEU A 459 -3.49 5.46 16.39
CA LEU A 459 -3.43 6.43 15.28
C LEU A 459 -3.67 7.87 15.79
N ILE A 460 -4.73 8.09 16.56
CA ILE A 460 -5.11 9.45 16.99
C ILE A 460 -4.22 9.97 18.13
N THR A 461 -3.80 9.10 19.05
CA THR A 461 -2.98 9.52 20.20
C THR A 461 -1.48 9.50 19.93
N LYS A 462 -1.04 8.92 18.80
CA LYS A 462 0.36 8.63 18.49
C LYS A 462 1.10 7.98 19.68
N HIS A 463 0.41 7.05 20.36
CA HIS A 463 0.92 6.34 21.53
C HIS A 463 0.42 4.89 21.56
N TRP A 464 1.33 3.94 21.77
CA TRP A 464 0.97 2.53 21.95
C TRP A 464 0.59 2.25 23.41
N ASN A 465 -0.69 1.90 23.63
CA ASN A 465 -1.25 1.72 24.96
C ASN A 465 -1.25 0.25 25.42
N TRP A 466 -1.18 0.01 26.74
CA TRP A 466 -1.33 -1.33 27.33
C TRP A 466 -2.80 -1.81 27.38
N PHE A 467 -3.72 -0.99 26.92
CA PHE A 467 -5.14 -1.27 26.75
C PHE A 467 -5.60 -0.76 25.37
N ASN A 468 -6.73 -1.26 24.89
CA ASN A 468 -7.37 -0.81 23.66
C ASN A 468 -8.89 -0.98 23.77
N ALA A 469 -9.66 -0.63 22.75
CA ALA A 469 -11.10 -0.85 22.66
C ALA A 469 -11.48 -1.53 21.34
N ASP A 470 -12.55 -2.33 21.37
CA ASP A 470 -13.20 -2.86 20.17
C ASP A 470 -13.98 -1.74 19.48
N ALA A 471 -13.29 -0.92 18.69
CA ALA A 471 -13.82 0.25 18.01
C ALA A 471 -14.88 -0.13 16.97
N VAL A 472 -14.62 -1.17 16.15
CA VAL A 472 -15.58 -1.66 15.16
C VAL A 472 -16.84 -2.18 15.85
N GLY A 473 -16.69 -2.98 16.91
CA GLY A 473 -17.83 -3.46 17.68
C GLY A 473 -18.61 -2.33 18.36
N LEU A 474 -17.93 -1.30 18.86
CA LEU A 474 -18.58 -0.12 19.44
C LEU A 474 -19.39 0.66 18.38
N LEU A 475 -18.80 0.90 17.21
CA LEU A 475 -19.47 1.55 16.08
C LEU A 475 -20.70 0.76 15.62
N ARG A 476 -20.65 -0.57 15.71
CA ARG A 476 -21.76 -1.48 15.37
C ARG A 476 -22.72 -1.76 16.52
N GLY A 477 -22.62 -1.03 17.64
CA GLY A 477 -23.55 -1.16 18.76
C GLY A 477 -23.46 -2.49 19.52
N LYS A 478 -22.36 -3.25 19.38
CA LYS A 478 -22.12 -4.52 20.10
C LYS A 478 -22.05 -4.34 21.61
N TYR A 479 -21.72 -3.13 22.07
CA TYR A 479 -21.56 -2.80 23.48
C TYR A 479 -22.49 -1.65 23.87
N PRO A 480 -23.03 -1.65 25.11
CA PRO A 480 -23.86 -0.55 25.60
C PRO A 480 -23.06 0.73 25.88
N GLY A 481 -21.72 0.70 25.76
CA GLY A 481 -20.85 1.87 25.87
C GLY A 481 -19.37 1.51 25.86
N VAL A 482 -18.51 2.53 25.77
CA VAL A 482 -17.04 2.41 25.62
C VAL A 482 -16.42 1.52 26.71
N LEU A 483 -16.84 1.64 27.97
CA LEU A 483 -16.26 0.88 29.09
C LEU A 483 -16.31 -0.64 28.90
N PHE A 484 -17.32 -1.16 28.17
CA PHE A 484 -17.48 -2.59 27.90
C PHE A 484 -16.68 -3.05 26.67
N ALA A 485 -16.27 -2.12 25.82
CA ALA A 485 -15.41 -2.37 24.68
C ALA A 485 -13.91 -2.41 25.05
N ILE A 486 -13.52 -1.91 26.23
CA ILE A 486 -12.12 -1.86 26.68
C ILE A 486 -11.55 -3.28 26.87
N ARG A 487 -10.30 -3.45 26.46
CA ARG A 487 -9.49 -4.67 26.61
C ARG A 487 -8.15 -4.30 27.22
N MET A 488 -7.76 -4.98 28.30
CA MET A 488 -6.54 -4.68 29.06
C MET A 488 -5.51 -5.78 28.92
N GLY A 489 -4.25 -5.38 28.71
CA GLY A 489 -3.11 -6.28 28.57
C GLY A 489 -2.92 -6.75 27.13
N SER A 490 -1.65 -7.02 26.78
CA SER A 490 -1.22 -7.33 25.41
C SER A 490 -2.00 -8.48 24.77
N LYS A 491 -2.26 -9.57 25.50
CA LYS A 491 -3.04 -10.71 24.99
C LYS A 491 -4.46 -10.30 24.60
N ALA A 492 -5.14 -9.52 25.44
CA ALA A 492 -6.51 -9.09 25.19
C ALA A 492 -6.57 -8.06 24.05
N VAL A 493 -5.60 -7.14 23.98
CA VAL A 493 -5.49 -6.18 22.87
C VAL A 493 -5.28 -6.88 21.53
N ARG A 494 -4.37 -7.86 21.46
CA ARG A 494 -4.15 -8.65 20.24
C ARG A 494 -5.39 -9.44 19.83
N GLN A 495 -6.07 -10.06 20.80
CA GLN A 495 -7.33 -10.75 20.51
C GLN A 495 -8.40 -9.77 20.03
N CYS A 496 -8.49 -8.56 20.60
CA CYS A 496 -9.39 -7.50 20.17
C CYS A 496 -9.17 -7.11 18.70
N MET A 497 -7.91 -6.96 18.28
CA MET A 497 -7.58 -6.67 16.89
C MET A 497 -7.93 -7.84 15.96
N ARG A 498 -7.62 -9.08 16.37
CA ARG A 498 -8.04 -10.29 15.65
C ARG A 498 -9.56 -10.36 15.50
N ASP A 499 -10.32 -10.10 16.55
CA ASP A 499 -11.78 -10.15 16.51
C ASP A 499 -12.35 -9.09 15.53
N GLN A 500 -11.83 -7.85 15.60
CA GLN A 500 -12.27 -6.76 14.72
C GLN A 500 -12.01 -7.05 13.24
N LEU A 501 -10.81 -7.55 12.91
CA LEU A 501 -10.48 -7.97 11.55
C LEU A 501 -11.29 -9.20 11.10
N GLY A 502 -11.66 -10.07 12.03
CA GLY A 502 -12.60 -11.16 11.79
C GLY A 502 -13.98 -10.66 11.39
N TYR A 503 -14.49 -9.59 12.02
CA TYR A 503 -15.77 -8.99 11.61
C TYR A 503 -15.73 -8.50 10.16
N LEU A 504 -14.63 -7.88 9.75
CA LEU A 504 -14.46 -7.38 8.37
C LEU A 504 -14.38 -8.51 7.33
N ARG A 505 -13.74 -9.63 7.70
CA ARG A 505 -13.79 -10.85 6.87
C ARG A 505 -15.22 -11.37 6.74
N GLU A 506 -15.94 -11.38 7.84
CA GLU A 506 -17.30 -11.94 7.88
C GLU A 506 -18.27 -11.07 7.07
N ASP A 507 -18.08 -9.76 7.02
CA ASP A 507 -18.85 -8.88 6.12
C ASP A 507 -18.69 -9.28 4.64
N CYS A 508 -17.52 -9.79 4.23
CA CYS A 508 -17.32 -10.32 2.89
C CYS A 508 -18.05 -11.65 2.69
N LEU A 509 -17.96 -12.56 3.65
CA LEU A 509 -18.59 -13.87 3.55
C LEU A 509 -20.12 -13.78 3.55
N ASP A 510 -20.67 -12.90 4.38
CA ASP A 510 -22.11 -12.66 4.50
C ASP A 510 -22.64 -11.80 3.34
N GLY A 511 -21.88 -10.80 2.91
CA GLY A 511 -22.30 -9.84 1.88
C GLY A 511 -22.01 -10.27 0.45
N LEU A 512 -20.82 -10.79 0.17
CA LEU A 512 -20.38 -11.20 -1.18
C LEU A 512 -20.46 -12.72 -1.40
N GLY A 513 -20.32 -13.51 -0.34
CA GLY A 513 -20.21 -14.97 -0.39
C GLY A 513 -18.76 -15.46 -0.34
N GLN A 514 -18.47 -16.57 -1.03
CA GLN A 514 -17.12 -17.15 -1.06
C GLN A 514 -16.18 -16.37 -2.00
N TYR A 515 -15.78 -15.18 -1.56
CA TYR A 515 -14.83 -14.29 -2.24
C TYR A 515 -13.64 -13.97 -1.33
N PRO A 516 -12.48 -13.59 -1.89
CA PRO A 516 -11.32 -13.20 -1.11
C PRO A 516 -11.59 -11.91 -0.35
N SER A 517 -11.00 -11.80 0.84
CA SER A 517 -10.95 -10.57 1.63
C SER A 517 -9.51 -10.12 1.81
N LEU A 518 -9.26 -8.84 1.59
CA LEU A 518 -7.97 -8.20 1.73
C LEU A 518 -8.16 -6.92 2.56
N ILE A 519 -7.22 -6.64 3.46
CA ILE A 519 -7.18 -5.35 4.15
C ILE A 519 -6.35 -4.38 3.32
N GLY A 520 -7.01 -3.43 2.65
CA GLY A 520 -6.41 -2.50 1.69
C GLY A 520 -5.41 -1.54 2.34
N GLU A 521 -5.66 -1.20 3.60
CA GLU A 521 -4.75 -0.41 4.42
C GLU A 521 -4.75 -0.90 5.86
N ILE A 522 -3.54 -1.12 6.37
CA ILE A 522 -3.27 -1.40 7.77
C ILE A 522 -1.90 -0.86 8.15
N GLY A 523 -1.78 -0.18 9.29
CA GLY A 523 -0.52 0.45 9.67
C GLY A 523 -0.56 1.11 11.04
N ILE A 524 0.54 1.75 11.39
CA ILE A 524 0.71 2.54 12.62
C ILE A 524 1.52 3.80 12.31
N PRO A 525 1.32 4.90 13.07
CA PRO A 525 2.25 6.03 13.02
C PRO A 525 3.59 5.63 13.63
N TYR A 526 4.69 5.98 12.97
CA TYR A 526 6.06 5.74 13.42
C TYR A 526 6.59 6.85 14.32
N ASP A 527 6.00 8.04 14.26
CA ASP A 527 6.35 9.22 15.07
C ASP A 527 5.76 9.20 16.49
N LEU A 528 5.59 8.00 17.06
CA LEU A 528 5.05 7.79 18.40
C LEU A 528 5.81 8.58 19.48
N ASP A 529 5.08 8.94 20.53
CA ASP A 529 5.65 9.58 21.72
C ASP A 529 6.43 10.87 21.41
N LYS A 530 5.91 11.66 20.45
CA LYS A 530 6.56 12.88 19.94
C LYS A 530 7.91 12.60 19.31
N LYS A 531 7.96 11.65 18.36
CA LYS A 531 9.19 11.32 17.60
C LYS A 531 10.33 10.85 18.49
N LYS A 532 10.02 10.16 19.60
CA LYS A 532 11.03 9.71 20.57
C LYS A 532 12.06 8.78 19.94
N SER A 533 11.67 7.96 18.96
CA SER A 533 12.56 7.10 18.19
C SER A 533 13.57 7.87 17.35
N TYR A 534 13.31 9.14 17.02
CA TYR A 534 14.15 9.95 16.13
C TYR A 534 15.10 10.81 16.95
N TYR A 535 14.55 11.54 17.93
CA TYR A 535 15.29 12.58 18.65
C TYR A 535 15.58 12.25 20.12
N GLY A 536 15.06 11.12 20.61
CA GLY A 536 15.20 10.71 22.00
C GLY A 536 14.35 11.53 22.97
N ASP A 537 14.36 11.13 24.24
CA ASP A 537 13.83 11.96 25.33
C ASP A 537 14.80 13.09 25.72
N SER A 538 14.44 13.88 26.74
CA SER A 538 15.31 14.96 27.25
C SER A 538 16.69 14.50 27.76
N LYS A 539 16.93 13.18 27.85
CA LYS A 539 18.21 12.56 28.22
C LYS A 539 18.86 11.83 27.03
N GLY A 540 18.36 12.02 25.81
CA GLY A 540 18.84 11.36 24.59
C GLY A 540 18.51 9.87 24.50
N ARG A 541 17.60 9.34 25.33
CA ARG A 541 17.25 7.92 25.34
C ARG A 541 16.13 7.63 24.34
N GLY A 542 16.23 6.51 23.64
CA GLY A 542 15.20 6.04 22.69
C GLY A 542 15.51 6.31 21.22
N ILE A 543 16.60 7.01 20.89
CA ILE A 543 17.02 7.19 19.50
C ILE A 543 17.28 5.81 18.86
N GLY A 544 16.63 5.57 17.72
CA GLY A 544 16.60 4.30 16.99
C GLY A 544 15.70 3.24 17.62
N ASP A 545 15.07 3.47 18.77
CA ASP A 545 14.26 2.44 19.45
C ASP A 545 12.82 2.42 18.90
N TYR A 546 12.54 1.49 18.00
CA TYR A 546 11.23 1.25 17.40
C TYR A 546 10.40 0.17 18.16
N ALA A 547 10.68 -0.08 19.44
CA ALA A 547 10.00 -1.14 20.20
C ALA A 547 8.47 -1.00 20.20
N SER A 548 7.96 0.19 20.51
CA SER A 548 6.52 0.46 20.60
C SER A 548 5.84 0.31 19.24
N GLN A 549 6.46 0.87 18.19
CA GLN A 549 6.02 0.77 16.79
C GLN A 549 5.97 -0.69 16.34
N THR A 550 7.02 -1.45 16.66
CA THR A 550 7.10 -2.90 16.35
C THR A 550 5.97 -3.67 17.02
N LEU A 551 5.69 -3.42 18.30
CA LEU A 551 4.62 -4.10 19.04
C LEU A 551 3.22 -3.72 18.52
N ALA A 552 3.00 -2.46 18.19
CA ALA A 552 1.73 -1.97 17.65
C ALA A 552 1.47 -2.54 16.25
N LEU A 553 2.47 -2.53 15.37
CA LEU A 553 2.37 -3.11 14.03
C LEU A 553 2.21 -4.64 14.09
N ASP A 554 2.98 -5.33 14.94
CA ASP A 554 2.83 -6.78 15.14
C ASP A 554 1.44 -7.15 15.64
N ALA A 555 0.84 -6.38 16.56
CA ALA A 555 -0.52 -6.62 17.01
C ALA A 555 -1.54 -6.48 15.86
N SER A 556 -1.37 -5.47 15.00
CA SER A 556 -2.25 -5.20 13.85
C SER A 556 -2.12 -6.28 12.77
N LEU A 557 -0.90 -6.58 12.32
CA LEU A 557 -0.66 -7.58 11.28
C LEU A 557 -0.99 -9.00 11.76
N ASN A 558 -0.72 -9.32 13.02
CA ASN A 558 -1.13 -10.60 13.60
C ASN A 558 -2.66 -10.72 13.76
N GLY A 559 -3.35 -9.58 13.77
CA GLY A 559 -4.80 -9.51 13.64
C GLY A 559 -5.32 -10.13 12.34
N CYS A 560 -4.54 -10.07 11.26
CA CYS A 560 -4.88 -10.67 9.97
C CYS A 560 -4.57 -12.17 9.90
N ASP A 561 -3.75 -12.68 10.82
CA ASP A 561 -3.40 -14.09 10.95
C ASP A 561 -4.49 -14.84 11.75
N GLY A 562 -4.12 -15.91 12.45
CA GLY A 562 -5.04 -16.81 13.13
C GLY A 562 -5.95 -17.50 12.11
N LYS A 563 -7.26 -17.52 12.41
CA LYS A 563 -8.30 -18.03 11.51
C LYS A 563 -8.80 -16.99 10.50
N ASN A 564 -8.39 -15.72 10.66
CA ASN A 564 -8.79 -14.67 9.74
C ASN A 564 -8.13 -14.87 8.38
N LEU A 565 -6.86 -15.31 8.35
CA LEU A 565 -6.16 -15.68 7.11
C LEU A 565 -6.32 -14.62 5.99
N LEU A 566 -6.27 -13.35 6.38
CA LEU A 566 -6.54 -12.22 5.50
C LEU A 566 -5.30 -11.88 4.69
N SER A 567 -5.48 -11.50 3.43
CA SER A 567 -4.46 -10.75 2.70
C SER A 567 -4.40 -9.31 3.23
N TYR A 568 -3.28 -8.60 3.07
CA TYR A 568 -3.20 -7.18 3.43
C TYR A 568 -2.17 -6.40 2.63
N THR A 569 -2.32 -5.09 2.62
CA THR A 569 -1.32 -4.11 2.20
C THR A 569 -1.02 -3.13 3.35
N VAL A 570 0.23 -3.08 3.79
CA VAL A 570 0.65 -2.17 4.87
C VAL A 570 0.69 -0.74 4.34
N TRP A 571 0.09 0.20 5.08
CA TRP A 571 0.25 1.63 4.83
C TRP A 571 1.43 2.13 5.67
N THR A 572 2.57 2.53 5.09
CA THR A 572 2.88 2.62 3.64
C THR A 572 4.38 2.42 3.32
N TYR A 573 4.80 2.46 2.05
CA TYR A 573 6.22 2.51 1.68
C TYR A 573 6.52 3.77 0.84
N CYS A 574 7.30 4.69 1.43
CA CYS A 574 7.56 6.03 0.90
C CYS A 574 9.10 6.25 0.77
N PRO A 575 9.68 6.15 -0.44
CA PRO A 575 11.12 6.34 -0.68
C PRO A 575 11.74 7.66 -0.18
N ASP A 576 10.99 8.74 -0.24
CA ASP A 576 11.39 10.06 0.27
C ASP A 576 10.95 10.36 1.73
N ASN A 577 10.48 9.39 2.52
CA ASN A 577 10.07 9.63 3.91
C ASN A 577 11.24 10.15 4.78
N SER A 578 10.95 11.12 5.65
CA SER A 578 11.91 11.74 6.58
C SER A 578 11.39 11.78 8.03
N HIS A 579 12.29 11.91 9.02
CA HIS A 579 11.91 12.10 10.43
C HIS A 579 11.23 13.45 10.69
N GLU A 580 11.58 14.47 9.89
CA GLU A 580 11.04 15.83 10.05
C GLU A 580 9.59 15.91 9.58
N TRP A 581 9.29 15.44 8.38
CA TRP A 581 7.97 15.62 7.75
C TRP A 581 7.19 14.33 7.53
N GLY A 582 7.77 13.17 7.87
CA GLY A 582 7.12 11.89 7.69
C GLY A 582 6.92 11.58 6.22
N ASP A 583 5.68 11.31 5.84
CA ASP A 583 5.27 10.97 4.47
C ASP A 583 5.04 12.21 3.58
N ASP A 584 5.46 13.40 4.02
CA ASP A 584 5.24 14.69 3.35
C ASP A 584 3.77 15.08 3.15
N TRP A 585 2.89 14.45 3.94
CA TRP A 585 1.45 14.63 3.88
C TRP A 585 0.83 14.79 5.27
N ASN A 586 0.29 15.98 5.56
CA ASN A 586 -0.47 16.34 6.75
C ASN A 586 0.15 15.98 8.12
N GLY A 587 1.49 15.90 8.18
CA GLY A 587 2.22 15.50 9.40
C GLY A 587 2.04 14.02 9.77
N GLU A 588 1.60 13.21 8.81
CA GLU A 588 1.57 11.76 8.94
C GLU A 588 2.96 11.15 8.72
N ASP A 589 3.24 10.07 9.45
CA ASP A 589 4.47 9.31 9.29
C ASP A 589 4.15 7.82 9.49
N LEU A 590 3.66 7.16 8.44
CA LEU A 590 3.23 5.77 8.47
C LEU A 590 4.19 4.84 7.71
N SER A 591 5.22 5.37 7.06
CA SER A 591 6.06 4.52 6.23
C SER A 591 6.84 3.44 7.00
N ILE A 592 6.99 2.25 6.45
CA ILE A 592 7.83 1.21 7.07
C ILE A 592 9.34 1.43 6.83
N TRP A 593 9.71 2.47 6.09
CA TRP A 593 11.09 2.80 5.74
C TRP A 593 11.31 4.32 5.75
N SER A 594 12.50 4.76 6.13
CA SER A 594 12.93 6.16 6.05
C SER A 594 14.39 6.23 5.62
N ARG A 595 14.72 7.28 4.85
CA ARG A 595 16.10 7.57 4.44
C ARG A 595 16.97 7.94 5.64
N ASP A 596 16.40 8.60 6.64
CA ASP A 596 17.11 9.07 7.84
C ASP A 596 17.58 7.92 8.74
N ASP A 597 17.01 6.71 8.58
CA ASP A 597 17.41 5.49 9.29
C ASP A 597 18.49 4.67 8.54
N VAL A 598 18.98 5.15 7.39
CA VAL A 598 20.01 4.49 6.58
C VAL A 598 21.39 4.71 7.21
N LYS A 599 21.96 3.65 7.80
CA LYS A 599 23.31 3.68 8.39
C LYS A 599 24.39 3.66 7.30
N GLY A 600 25.40 4.54 7.44
CA GLY A 600 26.58 4.60 6.56
C GLY A 600 26.56 5.70 5.49
N ALA A 601 25.50 6.53 5.43
CA ALA A 601 25.41 7.66 4.50
C ALA A 601 26.21 8.91 4.94
N GLU A 602 26.69 8.97 6.19
CA GLU A 602 27.39 10.15 6.74
C GLU A 602 28.83 10.37 6.23
N GLN A 603 29.28 9.72 5.16
CA GLN A 603 30.66 9.91 4.64
C GLN A 603 30.79 10.69 3.33
N GLU A 604 29.70 11.11 2.69
CA GLU A 604 29.80 11.89 1.43
C GLU A 604 29.38 13.36 1.53
N ASP A 605 28.68 13.80 2.59
CA ASP A 605 28.22 15.20 2.71
C ASP A 605 29.06 16.08 3.66
N SER A 606 30.15 15.56 4.23
CA SER A 606 31.06 16.35 5.09
C SER A 606 32.31 16.83 4.36
N SER A 607 32.15 17.63 3.30
CA SER A 607 33.23 18.48 2.79
C SER A 607 32.75 19.89 2.42
N GLY A 608 31.90 20.47 3.26
CA GLY A 608 31.43 21.85 3.12
C GLY A 608 31.37 22.58 4.45
N SER A 609 32.48 22.65 5.19
CA SER A 609 32.56 23.54 6.35
C SER A 609 32.38 25.00 5.91
N PRO A 610 31.49 25.79 6.55
CA PRO A 610 31.27 27.18 6.17
C PRO A 610 32.39 28.06 6.74
N SER A 611 33.29 28.53 5.87
CA SER A 611 34.18 29.65 6.22
C SER A 611 33.51 30.97 5.85
N VAL A 612 33.33 31.78 6.88
CA VAL A 612 32.85 33.15 6.84
C VAL A 612 33.81 34.02 6.00
N ALA A 613 33.31 34.68 4.95
CA ALA A 613 33.92 35.87 4.39
C ALA A 613 32.86 36.81 3.76
N SER A 614 32.89 38.07 4.21
CA SER A 614 32.03 39.20 3.84
C SER A 614 32.15 39.63 2.36
N PRO A 615 31.21 40.46 1.83
CA PRO A 615 31.02 40.64 0.40
C PRO A 615 31.93 41.73 -0.18
N SER A 616 32.47 41.49 -1.38
CA SER A 616 32.97 42.58 -2.22
C SER A 616 32.77 42.30 -3.71
N GLY A 617 32.01 43.21 -4.33
CA GLY A 617 32.19 43.79 -5.66
C GLY A 617 32.59 42.93 -6.87
N SER A 618 31.65 42.88 -7.82
CA SER A 618 31.80 43.30 -9.23
C SER A 618 32.07 42.25 -10.34
N SER A 619 31.16 42.30 -11.32
CA SER A 619 31.38 42.25 -12.78
C SER A 619 31.47 40.92 -13.54
N ALA A 620 30.35 40.62 -14.23
CA ALA A 620 30.18 40.30 -15.66
C ALA A 620 31.11 39.30 -16.39
N SER A 621 30.50 38.27 -17.00
CA SER A 621 30.50 37.95 -18.45
C SER A 621 30.05 36.49 -18.68
N SER A 622 28.96 36.25 -19.42
CA SER A 622 28.91 35.88 -20.86
C SER A 622 28.97 34.36 -21.16
N ILE A 623 27.79 33.81 -21.44
CA ILE A 623 27.42 33.01 -22.62
C ILE A 623 28.35 31.84 -23.03
N ARG A 624 27.82 30.60 -22.95
CA ARG A 624 27.68 29.74 -24.14
C ARG A 624 26.65 28.62 -23.96
N SER A 625 25.58 28.72 -24.74
CA SER A 625 24.64 27.67 -25.09
C SER A 625 25.14 26.89 -26.31
N LYS A 626 24.75 25.60 -26.44
CA LYS A 626 24.30 24.91 -27.68
C LYS A 626 23.99 23.40 -27.46
N PRO A 627 23.23 22.72 -28.36
CA PRO A 627 21.97 22.07 -27.98
C PRO A 627 21.79 20.59 -28.43
N LYS A 628 20.59 20.06 -28.12
CA LYS A 628 19.85 18.85 -28.55
C LYS A 628 20.19 18.17 -29.90
N SER A 629 20.05 16.83 -29.96
CA SER A 629 19.35 16.00 -31.00
C SER A 629 19.63 14.49 -30.76
N SER A 630 18.67 13.62 -30.40
CA SER A 630 17.61 12.92 -31.18
C SER A 630 18.00 11.56 -31.82
N LEU A 631 17.37 10.49 -31.31
CA LEU A 631 16.66 9.35 -31.97
C LEU A 631 17.37 8.28 -32.85
N THR A 632 16.69 7.11 -32.84
CA THR A 632 16.78 5.85 -33.62
C THR A 632 17.62 4.72 -32.96
N GLY A 633 17.24 3.45 -32.89
CA GLY A 633 16.04 2.68 -33.30
C GLY A 633 16.40 1.19 -33.52
N LEU A 634 15.58 0.26 -32.98
CA LEU A 634 15.38 -1.18 -33.33
C LEU A 634 16.46 -2.24 -32.98
N SER A 635 16.07 -3.30 -32.26
CA SER A 635 15.61 -4.57 -32.89
C SER A 635 15.34 -5.71 -31.88
N SER A 636 14.34 -6.52 -32.23
CA SER A 636 13.78 -7.66 -31.49
C SER A 636 14.63 -8.92 -31.56
N GLY A 637 14.54 -9.75 -30.50
CA GLY A 637 14.99 -11.13 -30.49
C GLY A 637 14.23 -11.94 -29.43
N CYS A 638 13.10 -12.52 -29.81
CA CYS A 638 12.34 -13.48 -29.02
C CYS A 638 13.07 -14.84 -29.01
N ASN A 639 13.26 -15.42 -27.83
CA ASN A 639 13.35 -16.87 -27.71
C ASN A 639 12.74 -17.34 -26.38
N SER A 640 11.69 -18.13 -26.54
CA SER A 640 10.88 -18.80 -25.53
C SER A 640 11.66 -19.83 -24.71
N LYS A 641 11.56 -19.73 -23.38
CA LYS A 641 11.56 -20.85 -22.42
C LYS A 641 10.96 -20.37 -21.09
N SER A 642 9.76 -20.85 -20.81
CA SER A 642 9.00 -20.61 -19.57
C SER A 642 9.60 -21.41 -18.42
N SER A 643 10.39 -20.73 -17.59
CA SER A 643 10.67 -21.08 -16.20
C SER A 643 10.91 -19.76 -15.50
N ILE A 644 10.16 -19.46 -14.44
CA ILE A 644 10.32 -18.24 -13.63
C ILE A 644 11.72 -18.28 -13.02
N ASN A 645 12.72 -17.73 -13.73
CA ASN A 645 14.02 -17.44 -13.18
C ASN A 645 13.88 -16.11 -12.48
N LEU A 646 13.88 -16.16 -11.14
CA LEU A 646 14.04 -14.98 -10.31
C LEU A 646 15.33 -14.26 -10.76
N PRO A 647 15.32 -12.93 -10.97
CA PRO A 647 16.54 -12.21 -11.20
C PRO A 647 17.48 -12.49 -10.03
N GLU A 648 18.73 -12.83 -10.33
CA GLU A 648 19.82 -12.80 -9.36
C GLU A 648 19.72 -11.44 -8.67
N LEU A 649 19.34 -11.46 -7.38
CA LEU A 649 19.08 -10.24 -6.62
C LEU A 649 20.38 -9.43 -6.63
N VAL A 650 20.39 -8.39 -7.48
CA VAL A 650 21.40 -7.36 -7.74
C VAL A 650 22.35 -7.63 -8.92
N PRO A 651 22.15 -6.96 -10.09
CA PRO A 651 23.21 -6.66 -11.04
C PRO A 651 24.02 -5.45 -10.55
N GLY A 652 25.35 -5.58 -10.43
CA GLY A 652 26.24 -4.47 -10.12
C GLY A 652 27.68 -4.94 -9.90
N ASP A 653 28.64 -4.22 -10.49
CA ASP A 653 30.07 -4.47 -10.34
C ASP A 653 30.50 -4.20 -8.89
N GLY A 654 30.51 -5.23 -8.07
CA GLY A 654 31.63 -5.51 -7.16
C GLY A 654 31.85 -4.69 -5.89
N ASP A 655 31.05 -3.67 -5.52
CA ASP A 655 31.34 -2.89 -4.28
C ASP A 655 30.18 -2.64 -3.29
N TYR A 656 29.04 -3.32 -3.41
CA TYR A 656 28.03 -3.36 -2.35
C TYR A 656 28.03 -4.75 -1.67
N ASN A 657 28.74 -4.82 -0.55
CA ASN A 657 28.67 -5.92 0.42
C ASN A 657 27.21 -6.37 0.65
N ALA A 658 26.98 -7.69 0.73
CA ALA A 658 25.68 -8.36 0.98
C ALA A 658 24.60 -7.39 1.50
N PRO A 659 23.50 -7.17 0.76
CA PRO A 659 22.71 -5.96 0.92
C PRO A 659 22.28 -5.82 2.37
N ASN A 660 22.49 -4.62 2.91
CA ASN A 660 21.89 -4.22 4.18
C ASN A 660 20.38 -4.08 3.94
N LEU A 661 19.69 -5.22 3.79
CA LEU A 661 18.32 -5.32 3.28
C LEU A 661 17.33 -4.62 4.20
N LEU A 662 17.66 -4.48 5.48
CA LEU A 662 16.86 -3.76 6.48
C LEU A 662 17.38 -2.36 6.78
N ASN A 663 18.38 -1.85 6.05
CA ASN A 663 18.83 -0.48 6.23
C ASN A 663 17.68 0.49 5.97
N GLY A 664 17.48 1.44 6.88
CA GLY A 664 16.35 2.38 6.82
C GLY A 664 15.00 1.79 7.21
N SER A 665 14.89 0.49 7.52
CA SER A 665 13.61 -0.12 7.92
C SER A 665 13.21 0.28 9.34
N ARG A 666 11.91 0.49 9.55
CA ARG A 666 11.35 0.88 10.84
C ARG A 666 10.44 -0.25 11.34
N GLY A 667 10.83 -0.93 12.42
CA GLY A 667 10.02 -2.02 12.99
C GLY A 667 9.96 -3.32 12.16
N ALA A 668 11.03 -3.64 11.42
CA ALA A 668 11.10 -4.80 10.52
C ALA A 668 10.68 -6.14 11.11
N ALA A 669 10.92 -6.39 12.40
CA ALA A 669 10.53 -7.62 13.06
C ALA A 669 9.01 -7.88 12.97
N ALA A 670 8.20 -6.82 12.89
CA ALA A 670 6.76 -6.90 12.79
C ALA A 670 6.26 -7.24 11.38
N PHE A 671 6.84 -6.68 10.32
CA PHE A 671 6.34 -6.86 8.94
C PHE A 671 7.10 -7.91 8.12
N CYS A 672 8.39 -8.16 8.40
CA CYS A 672 9.12 -9.29 7.82
C CYS A 672 8.70 -10.58 8.53
N ARG A 673 7.56 -11.16 8.14
CA ARG A 673 6.95 -12.33 8.81
C ARG A 673 6.88 -13.55 7.88
N PRO A 674 6.96 -14.78 8.42
CA PRO A 674 6.67 -15.98 7.64
C PRO A 674 5.18 -16.10 7.32
N PHE A 675 4.86 -16.58 6.11
CA PHE A 675 3.48 -16.88 5.70
C PHE A 675 3.46 -17.85 4.51
N PRO A 676 2.38 -18.62 4.32
CA PRO A 676 2.20 -19.43 3.12
C PRO A 676 1.85 -18.53 1.93
N VAL A 677 2.75 -18.45 0.96
CA VAL A 677 2.55 -17.66 -0.28
C VAL A 677 1.55 -18.37 -1.19
N ALA A 678 1.67 -19.70 -1.29
CA ALA A 678 0.76 -20.55 -2.04
C ALA A 678 0.54 -21.88 -1.31
N THR A 679 -0.70 -22.27 -1.09
CA THR A 679 -1.10 -23.47 -0.34
C THR A 679 -1.79 -24.48 -1.22
N VAL A 680 -1.31 -25.72 -1.24
CA VAL A 680 -2.08 -26.84 -1.78
C VAL A 680 -3.13 -27.27 -0.76
N GLY A 681 -4.40 -26.98 -1.06
CA GLY A 681 -5.52 -27.11 -0.14
C GLY A 681 -6.10 -25.76 0.26
N THR A 682 -6.72 -25.72 1.44
CA THR A 682 -7.36 -24.53 2.01
C THR A 682 -6.65 -24.14 3.31
N PRO A 683 -6.13 -22.91 3.45
CA PRO A 683 -5.54 -22.44 4.70
C PRO A 683 -6.54 -22.52 5.87
N ALA A 684 -6.10 -23.01 7.03
CA ALA A 684 -6.95 -23.19 8.21
C ALA A 684 -6.54 -22.31 9.41
N SER A 685 -5.23 -22.09 9.62
CA SER A 685 -4.75 -21.11 10.60
C SER A 685 -3.29 -20.74 10.40
N ILE A 686 -2.92 -19.49 10.67
CA ILE A 686 -1.53 -19.00 10.73
C ILE A 686 -1.27 -18.42 12.13
N ASP A 687 -0.18 -18.79 12.78
CA ASP A 687 0.28 -18.10 13.99
C ASP A 687 1.80 -17.89 13.93
N PHE A 688 2.23 -16.67 14.22
CA PHE A 688 3.64 -16.31 14.30
C PHE A 688 3.91 -15.47 15.55
N ASP A 689 4.93 -15.87 16.31
CA ASP A 689 5.44 -15.10 17.45
C ASP A 689 6.82 -14.53 17.12
N ILE A 690 6.89 -13.20 17.01
CA ILE A 690 8.13 -12.47 16.71
C ILE A 690 9.23 -12.68 17.77
N LYS A 691 8.87 -13.00 19.02
CA LYS A 691 9.85 -13.13 20.12
C LYS A 691 10.58 -14.47 20.11
N SER A 692 9.85 -15.54 19.83
CA SER A 692 10.41 -16.90 19.75
C SER A 692 10.82 -17.31 18.34
N SER A 693 10.47 -16.51 17.32
CA SER A 693 10.57 -16.88 15.91
C SER A 693 9.88 -18.22 15.61
N GLU A 694 8.78 -18.50 16.32
CA GLU A 694 7.95 -19.68 16.13
C GLU A 694 6.81 -19.38 15.17
N PHE A 695 6.75 -20.13 14.07
CA PHE A 695 5.66 -20.10 13.09
C PHE A 695 4.92 -21.43 13.10
N SER A 696 3.60 -21.37 13.19
CA SER A 696 2.72 -22.53 13.08
C SER A 696 1.69 -22.27 11.99
N TYR A 697 1.49 -23.26 11.12
CA TYR A 697 0.54 -23.18 10.03
C TYR A 697 -0.25 -24.48 9.94
N ALA A 698 -1.55 -24.37 9.69
CA ALA A 698 -2.41 -25.51 9.41
C ALA A 698 -3.19 -25.27 8.11
N LEU A 699 -3.39 -26.35 7.36
CA LEU A 699 -4.21 -26.40 6.17
C LEU A 699 -5.15 -27.60 6.22
N ASP A 700 -6.25 -27.46 5.51
CA ASP A 700 -7.24 -28.49 5.25
C ASP A 700 -7.10 -28.92 3.77
N ILE A 701 -6.95 -30.21 3.51
CA ILE A 701 -6.73 -30.75 2.16
C ILE A 701 -7.70 -31.91 1.85
N THR A 702 -8.30 -31.91 0.67
CA THR A 702 -9.19 -32.99 0.21
C THR A 702 -8.42 -34.08 -0.54
N GLY A 703 -9.02 -35.27 -0.66
CA GLY A 703 -8.46 -36.35 -1.49
C GLY A 703 -8.17 -35.94 -2.95
N ALA A 704 -9.04 -35.12 -3.55
CA ALA A 704 -8.84 -34.62 -4.92
C ALA A 704 -7.69 -33.60 -5.02
N GLU A 705 -7.44 -32.81 -3.97
CA GLU A 705 -6.29 -31.91 -3.88
C GLU A 705 -4.99 -32.69 -3.65
N LEU A 706 -5.03 -33.75 -2.84
CA LEU A 706 -3.90 -34.67 -2.68
C LEU A 706 -3.53 -35.36 -3.99
N ASP A 707 -4.51 -35.73 -4.82
CA ASP A 707 -4.26 -36.28 -6.16
C ASP A 707 -3.56 -35.28 -7.07
N ARG A 708 -3.90 -33.98 -6.98
CA ARG A 708 -3.15 -32.91 -7.66
C ARG A 708 -1.76 -32.69 -7.06
N ALA A 709 -1.63 -32.78 -5.74
CA ALA A 709 -0.35 -32.64 -5.03
C ALA A 709 0.66 -33.74 -5.38
N ALA A 710 0.16 -34.96 -5.65
CA ALA A 710 0.97 -36.12 -6.06
C ALA A 710 1.78 -35.87 -7.35
N ALA A 711 1.42 -34.87 -8.15
CA ALA A 711 2.21 -34.38 -9.28
C ALA A 711 3.47 -33.58 -8.88
N GLY A 712 3.82 -33.53 -7.58
CA GLY A 712 5.00 -32.85 -7.08
C GLY A 712 4.78 -31.35 -6.82
N LEU A 713 3.55 -30.92 -6.58
CA LEU A 713 3.22 -29.51 -6.31
C LEU A 713 3.33 -29.20 -4.80
N PRO A 714 4.20 -28.27 -4.37
CA PRO A 714 4.33 -27.93 -2.95
C PRO A 714 3.42 -26.78 -2.51
N THR A 715 3.12 -26.77 -1.21
CA THR A 715 2.81 -25.55 -0.46
C THR A 715 4.11 -24.78 -0.25
N GLU A 716 4.12 -23.50 -0.62
CA GLU A 716 5.28 -22.61 -0.53
C GLU A 716 5.11 -21.64 0.63
N ILE A 717 6.05 -21.65 1.55
CA ILE A 717 6.06 -20.82 2.76
C ILE A 717 7.28 -19.92 2.72
N TYR A 718 7.05 -18.62 2.73
CA TYR A 718 8.12 -17.64 2.86
C TYR A 718 8.64 -17.61 4.30
N LEU A 719 9.96 -17.60 4.45
CA LEU A 719 10.69 -17.54 5.71
C LEU A 719 11.68 -16.36 5.67
N PRO A 720 11.44 -15.28 6.43
CA PRO A 720 12.30 -14.10 6.43
C PRO A 720 13.69 -14.39 7.01
N PHE A 721 14.75 -13.93 6.34
CA PHE A 721 16.11 -14.05 6.85
C PHE A 721 16.29 -13.41 8.23
N LEU A 722 15.51 -12.37 8.53
CA LEU A 722 15.50 -11.70 9.84
C LEU A 722 15.24 -12.67 10.99
N HIS A 723 14.32 -13.62 10.81
CA HIS A 723 13.88 -14.54 11.87
C HIS A 723 14.44 -15.94 11.73
N TYR A 724 14.85 -16.34 10.53
CA TYR A 724 15.25 -17.72 10.22
C TYR A 724 16.62 -17.85 9.56
N GLY A 725 17.32 -16.75 9.29
CA GLY A 725 18.66 -16.79 8.70
C GLY A 725 19.66 -17.53 9.60
N ALA A 726 20.57 -18.28 8.97
CA ALA A 726 21.77 -18.78 9.65
C ALA A 726 22.57 -17.58 10.20
N ASP A 727 23.35 -17.77 11.28
CA ASP A 727 23.91 -16.65 12.08
C ASP A 727 24.52 -15.51 11.25
N GLY A 728 25.37 -15.83 10.26
CA GLY A 728 25.97 -14.81 9.38
C GLY A 728 24.99 -14.13 8.42
N VAL A 729 23.97 -14.84 7.94
CA VAL A 729 22.91 -14.30 7.06
C VAL A 729 21.97 -13.41 7.86
N ALA A 730 21.58 -13.84 9.06
CA ALA A 730 20.75 -13.04 9.96
C ALA A 730 21.44 -11.75 10.38
N ALA A 731 22.74 -11.80 10.70
CA ALA A 731 23.53 -10.61 11.03
C ALA A 731 23.66 -9.64 9.85
N ALA A 732 23.87 -10.15 8.63
CA ALA A 732 23.90 -9.33 7.42
C ALA A 732 22.53 -8.69 7.14
N ALA A 733 21.46 -9.48 7.25
CA ALA A 733 20.10 -9.01 7.04
C ALA A 733 19.68 -7.93 8.06
N SER A 734 20.11 -8.05 9.31
CA SER A 734 19.82 -7.07 10.38
C SER A 734 20.73 -5.84 10.39
N GLY A 735 21.77 -5.82 9.54
CA GLY A 735 22.75 -4.73 9.51
C GLY A 735 23.66 -4.66 10.74
N ASP A 736 23.80 -5.75 11.51
CA ASP A 736 24.67 -5.80 12.69
C ASP A 736 26.15 -5.96 12.29
N LEU A 737 26.87 -4.84 12.29
CA LEU A 737 28.30 -4.78 11.97
C LEU A 737 29.21 -5.34 13.09
N ARG A 738 28.69 -5.75 14.26
CA ARG A 738 29.54 -6.20 15.38
C ARG A 738 30.22 -7.53 15.11
N ASP A 739 29.64 -8.39 14.29
CA ASP A 739 30.27 -9.67 13.93
C ASP A 739 31.38 -9.51 12.87
N ARG A 740 31.36 -8.40 12.12
CA ARG A 740 32.45 -8.02 11.20
C ARG A 740 33.79 -7.80 11.92
N ARG A 741 33.78 -7.47 13.22
CA ARG A 741 35.00 -7.30 14.03
C ARG A 741 35.47 -8.55 14.76
N LYS A 742 34.65 -9.60 14.88
CA LYS A 742 35.02 -10.78 15.70
C LYS A 742 35.15 -12.12 14.99
N LYS A 743 34.76 -12.26 13.71
CA LYS A 743 35.03 -13.50 12.96
C LYS A 743 35.31 -13.24 11.48
N ASN A 744 36.48 -12.67 11.17
CA ASN A 744 37.10 -12.90 9.86
C ASN A 744 37.53 -14.38 9.77
N GLY A 745 36.56 -15.26 9.55
CA GLY A 745 36.80 -16.63 9.15
C GLY A 745 37.11 -16.67 7.64
N PRO A 746 37.99 -17.58 7.18
CA PRO A 746 38.39 -17.69 5.78
C PRO A 746 37.26 -18.10 4.81
N ALA A 747 36.02 -18.31 5.28
CA ALA A 747 34.89 -18.77 4.47
C ALA A 747 34.26 -17.63 3.64
N SER A 748 33.94 -16.47 4.22
CA SER A 748 33.37 -15.33 3.48
C SER A 748 34.36 -14.76 2.46
N ALA A 749 35.64 -14.70 2.83
CA ALA A 749 36.73 -14.29 1.93
C ALA A 749 37.03 -15.34 0.86
N ARG A 750 36.75 -16.63 1.10
CA ARG A 750 36.85 -17.69 0.07
C ARG A 750 35.65 -17.66 -0.86
N TRP A 751 34.44 -17.44 -0.36
CA TRP A 751 33.25 -17.27 -1.20
C TRP A 751 33.41 -16.08 -2.16
N ALA A 752 33.81 -14.92 -1.63
CA ALA A 752 34.10 -13.73 -2.45
C ALA A 752 35.21 -13.98 -3.49
N ARG A 753 36.34 -14.61 -3.10
CA ARG A 753 37.44 -14.93 -4.03
C ARG A 753 37.09 -16.03 -5.04
N GLN A 754 36.22 -16.97 -4.68
CA GLN A 754 35.80 -18.06 -5.55
C GLN A 754 34.78 -17.58 -6.58
N GLN A 755 33.97 -16.57 -6.24
CA GLN A 755 33.13 -15.84 -7.20
C GLN A 755 33.97 -14.93 -8.11
N GLU A 756 34.93 -14.18 -7.56
CA GLU A 756 35.87 -13.36 -8.36
C GLU A 756 36.68 -14.21 -9.36
N ARG A 757 37.04 -15.44 -8.98
CA ARG A 757 37.78 -16.38 -9.84
C ARG A 757 36.90 -17.08 -10.87
N LYS A 758 35.59 -17.26 -10.60
CA LYS A 758 34.60 -17.71 -11.59
C LYS A 758 34.28 -16.62 -12.61
N LEU A 759 34.21 -15.36 -12.17
CA LEU A 759 34.01 -14.19 -13.04
C LEU A 759 35.22 -13.98 -13.98
N ARG A 760 36.45 -14.05 -13.46
CA ARG A 760 37.67 -13.98 -14.30
C ARG A 760 37.84 -15.17 -15.25
N SER A 761 37.31 -16.34 -14.89
CA SER A 761 37.27 -17.51 -15.77
C SER A 761 36.19 -17.40 -16.85
N ALA A 762 35.10 -16.69 -16.60
CA ALA A 762 34.03 -16.45 -17.57
C ALA A 762 34.44 -15.36 -18.58
N ASP A 763 35.10 -14.30 -18.13
CA ASP A 763 35.64 -13.25 -19.01
C ASP A 763 36.83 -13.72 -19.88
N SER A 764 37.56 -14.75 -19.43
CA SER A 764 38.64 -15.36 -20.25
C SER A 764 38.14 -16.42 -21.24
N LEU A 765 36.87 -16.84 -21.17
CA LEU A 765 36.24 -17.75 -22.14
C LEU A 765 35.32 -17.00 -23.13
N ALA A 766 35.01 -15.72 -22.90
CA ALA A 766 34.28 -14.85 -23.82
C ALA A 766 35.17 -13.96 -24.71
N SER A 767 36.51 -14.01 -24.55
CA SER A 767 37.47 -13.22 -25.35
C SER A 767 38.48 -14.09 -26.12
N SER A 768 38.02 -15.21 -26.68
CA SER A 768 38.87 -16.06 -27.53
C SER A 768 38.06 -16.74 -28.63
N GLN A 769 37.34 -15.97 -29.44
CA GLN A 769 36.94 -16.40 -30.79
C GLN A 769 36.45 -15.21 -31.63
N ALA A 770 37.38 -14.47 -32.22
CA ALA A 770 37.16 -13.71 -33.45
C ALA A 770 38.50 -13.33 -34.07
N THR A 771 39.14 -14.26 -34.76
CA THR A 771 40.15 -13.91 -35.77
C THR A 771 40.29 -15.03 -36.79
N ILE A 772 40.57 -14.62 -38.04
CA ILE A 772 40.81 -15.40 -39.26
C ILE A 772 39.49 -15.68 -40.02
N GLY A 773 39.27 -15.18 -41.23
CA GLY A 773 40.19 -14.82 -42.31
C GLY A 773 39.82 -15.70 -43.51
N SER A 774 39.18 -15.10 -44.51
CA SER A 774 38.78 -15.74 -45.77
C SER A 774 40.00 -16.03 -46.65
N THR A 775 40.15 -17.27 -47.16
CA THR A 775 40.35 -17.61 -48.59
C THR A 775 40.65 -19.11 -48.80
N GLU A 776 39.85 -19.71 -49.68
CA GLU A 776 40.15 -20.68 -50.76
C GLU A 776 40.88 -22.03 -50.53
N SER A 777 40.18 -23.07 -51.01
CA SER A 777 40.61 -24.16 -51.92
C SER A 777 40.88 -25.58 -51.37
N SER A 778 40.14 -26.53 -51.96
CA SER A 778 40.45 -27.97 -52.24
C SER A 778 40.71 -28.91 -51.06
N SER A 779 40.35 -30.20 -51.02
CA SER A 779 39.61 -31.16 -51.84
C SER A 779 39.69 -32.53 -51.12
N ILE A 780 38.79 -33.48 -51.45
CA ILE A 780 38.87 -34.96 -51.22
C ILE A 780 38.50 -35.42 -49.78
N ALA A 781 37.31 -36.03 -49.57
CA ALA A 781 36.97 -37.47 -49.60
C ALA A 781 37.68 -38.28 -48.47
N GLU A 782 37.14 -39.28 -47.78
CA GLU A 782 35.98 -40.17 -47.94
C GLU A 782 35.92 -41.02 -46.65
N SER A 783 34.73 -41.53 -46.26
CA SER A 783 34.43 -42.85 -45.62
C SER A 783 35.29 -43.41 -44.46
N SER A 784 34.87 -44.23 -43.50
CA SER A 784 33.63 -44.87 -43.04
C SER A 784 34.03 -45.89 -41.95
N SER A 785 33.14 -46.14 -40.97
CA SER A 785 33.01 -47.40 -40.20
C SER A 785 34.18 -47.80 -39.27
N SER A 786 34.09 -48.70 -38.28
CA SER A 786 33.07 -49.18 -37.34
C SER A 786 33.82 -50.14 -36.38
N SER A 787 33.19 -50.47 -35.25
CA SER A 787 33.32 -51.74 -34.51
C SER A 787 34.29 -51.87 -33.31
N THR A 788 33.66 -51.88 -32.12
CA THR A 788 33.65 -52.93 -31.07
C THR A 788 34.92 -53.73 -30.72
N SER A 789 35.26 -53.81 -29.42
CA SER A 789 35.27 -55.08 -28.65
C SER A 789 35.47 -54.88 -27.13
N THR A 790 34.88 -55.81 -26.38
CA THR A 790 34.82 -56.01 -24.91
C THR A 790 35.88 -57.03 -24.47
N ILE A 791 36.50 -56.90 -23.28
CA ILE A 791 37.06 -58.05 -22.50
C ILE A 791 36.89 -57.84 -20.98
N LEU A 792 36.53 -58.93 -20.31
CA LEU A 792 36.23 -59.17 -18.89
C LEU A 792 37.46 -59.49 -17.99
N ALA A 793 37.32 -59.10 -16.70
CA ALA A 793 37.53 -59.86 -15.44
C ALA A 793 38.93 -60.32 -14.95
N ASP A 794 39.25 -60.09 -13.66
CA ASP A 794 39.03 -61.06 -12.55
C ASP A 794 39.51 -60.57 -11.15
N PHE A 795 39.05 -61.28 -10.12
CA PHE A 795 38.99 -61.10 -8.65
C PHE A 795 40.25 -60.83 -7.82
N THR A 796 40.09 -60.22 -6.63
CA THR A 796 40.34 -60.85 -5.30
C THR A 796 40.05 -59.92 -4.10
N GLU A 797 39.27 -60.39 -3.11
CA GLU A 797 39.22 -59.89 -1.73
C GLU A 797 40.27 -60.59 -0.84
N PRO A 798 40.71 -59.97 0.28
CA PRO A 798 40.18 -60.42 1.57
C PRO A 798 39.92 -59.33 2.64
N SER A 799 38.95 -59.66 3.49
CA SER A 799 38.46 -59.03 4.73
C SER A 799 39.48 -58.32 5.66
N ARG A 800 39.06 -57.17 6.22
CA ARG A 800 39.24 -56.85 7.65
C ARG A 800 38.25 -55.78 8.12
N ALA A 801 37.39 -56.17 9.07
CA ALA A 801 36.50 -55.28 9.80
C ALA A 801 37.27 -54.40 10.79
N ALA A 802 37.03 -53.08 10.77
CA ALA A 802 37.06 -52.21 11.95
C ALA A 802 36.49 -50.80 11.64
N SER A 803 35.45 -50.46 12.39
CA SER A 803 35.04 -49.10 12.79
C SER A 803 34.46 -48.12 11.75
N THR A 804 33.14 -48.21 11.62
CA THR A 804 32.16 -47.12 11.87
C THR A 804 32.66 -45.69 12.09
N ARG A 805 31.90 -44.75 11.50
CA ARG A 805 31.81 -43.30 11.80
C ARG A 805 32.99 -42.44 11.36
N SER A 806 33.08 -42.16 10.05
CA SER A 806 33.78 -40.95 9.57
C SER A 806 33.47 -40.59 8.10
N ALA A 807 32.92 -41.51 7.30
CA ALA A 807 32.75 -41.28 5.86
C ALA A 807 31.44 -40.58 5.44
N ALA A 808 30.52 -40.27 6.35
CA ALA A 808 29.22 -39.64 6.05
C ALA A 808 29.17 -38.12 6.29
N VAL A 809 30.31 -37.45 6.51
CA VAL A 809 30.36 -36.00 6.87
C VAL A 809 31.05 -35.14 5.80
N ARG A 810 31.37 -35.66 4.62
CA ARG A 810 32.08 -34.88 3.59
C ARG A 810 31.59 -35.09 2.17
N GLU A 811 30.27 -35.10 1.98
CA GLU A 811 29.66 -34.79 0.68
C GLU A 811 28.78 -33.54 0.83
N ALA A 812 29.21 -32.47 0.16
CA ALA A 812 28.49 -31.22 -0.12
C ALA A 812 27.83 -30.49 1.08
N ALA A 813 28.63 -29.85 1.92
CA ALA A 813 28.16 -28.72 2.73
C ALA A 813 27.86 -27.53 1.81
N GLY A 814 26.70 -27.53 1.15
CA GLY A 814 26.09 -26.29 0.66
C GLY A 814 25.77 -25.43 1.87
N GLU A 815 26.24 -24.18 1.88
CA GLU A 815 25.95 -23.24 2.97
C GLU A 815 24.43 -23.06 3.10
N GLN A 816 23.85 -23.62 4.16
CA GLN A 816 22.41 -23.54 4.41
C GLN A 816 22.08 -22.11 4.85
N LEU A 817 21.35 -21.35 4.02
CA LEU A 817 21.05 -19.93 4.25
C LEU A 817 20.09 -19.70 5.43
N LEU A 818 19.22 -20.68 5.71
CA LEU A 818 18.30 -20.67 6.85
C LEU A 818 18.74 -21.69 7.92
N ALA A 819 18.58 -21.31 9.19
CA ALA A 819 18.74 -22.18 10.34
C ALA A 819 17.36 -22.54 10.89
N VAL A 820 16.72 -23.57 10.33
CA VAL A 820 15.34 -23.96 10.69
C VAL A 820 15.28 -25.35 11.33
N ASP A 821 14.37 -25.50 12.29
CA ASP A 821 13.87 -26.77 12.82
C ASP A 821 12.39 -26.86 12.44
N VAL A 822 12.04 -27.89 11.68
CA VAL A 822 10.73 -28.02 11.02
C VAL A 822 10.08 -29.32 11.44
N GLN A 823 8.89 -29.20 12.01
CA GLN A 823 8.04 -30.33 12.39
C GLN A 823 6.80 -30.30 11.50
N VAL A 824 6.54 -31.39 10.79
CA VAL A 824 5.35 -31.56 9.94
C VAL A 824 4.54 -32.74 10.46
N SER A 825 3.22 -32.61 10.40
CA SER A 825 2.29 -33.72 10.68
C SER A 825 2.34 -34.82 9.61
N ALA A 826 2.60 -34.46 8.36
CA ALA A 826 2.73 -35.39 7.23
C ALA A 826 3.61 -34.77 6.14
N GLY A 827 4.14 -35.62 5.25
CA GLY A 827 4.89 -35.17 4.08
C GLY A 827 6.37 -34.92 4.33
N ARG A 828 7.03 -34.43 3.28
CA ARG A 828 8.43 -34.00 3.29
C ARG A 828 8.53 -32.50 3.04
N TRP A 829 9.65 -31.91 3.38
CA TRP A 829 9.93 -30.51 3.09
C TRP A 829 11.36 -30.31 2.60
N GLU A 830 11.59 -29.22 1.89
CA GLU A 830 12.91 -28.74 1.47
C GLU A 830 12.94 -27.21 1.55
N VAL A 831 14.15 -26.64 1.57
CA VAL A 831 14.35 -25.19 1.66
C VAL A 831 15.21 -24.72 0.49
N GLU A 832 14.78 -23.64 -0.16
CA GLU A 832 15.51 -22.96 -1.22
C GLU A 832 15.42 -21.45 -0.99
N GLY A 833 16.55 -20.79 -0.72
CA GLY A 833 16.57 -19.35 -0.40
C GLY A 833 15.74 -19.03 0.84
N GLN A 834 14.76 -18.14 0.69
CA GLN A 834 13.79 -17.76 1.73
C GLN A 834 12.50 -18.58 1.67
N TYR A 835 12.45 -19.69 0.94
CA TYR A 835 11.23 -20.47 0.76
C TYR A 835 11.39 -21.89 1.30
N LEU A 836 10.41 -22.30 2.09
CA LEU A 836 10.20 -23.69 2.48
C LEU A 836 9.10 -24.27 1.59
N ARG A 837 9.39 -25.38 0.92
CA ARG A 837 8.44 -26.14 0.11
C ARG A 837 8.00 -27.37 0.89
N TRP A 838 6.72 -27.47 1.18
CA TRP A 838 6.11 -28.58 1.91
C TRP A 838 5.27 -29.43 0.97
N TYR A 839 5.62 -30.71 0.84
CA TYR A 839 4.98 -31.70 -0.01
C TYR A 839 4.25 -32.73 0.85
N ILE A 840 2.93 -32.76 0.77
CA ILE A 840 2.10 -33.74 1.46
C ILE A 840 1.81 -34.88 0.47
N ASN A 841 2.16 -36.12 0.82
CA ASN A 841 1.85 -37.27 -0.01
C ASN A 841 0.57 -37.99 0.46
N LYS A 842 -0.13 -38.64 -0.49
CA LYS A 842 -1.44 -39.25 -0.25
C LYS A 842 -1.38 -40.41 0.75
N ALA A 843 -0.30 -41.18 0.77
CA ALA A 843 -0.16 -42.33 1.67
C ALA A 843 -0.03 -41.90 3.14
N GLU A 844 0.76 -40.86 3.41
CA GLU A 844 0.96 -40.28 4.75
C GLU A 844 -0.23 -39.44 5.20
N ALA A 845 -0.91 -38.74 4.27
CA ALA A 845 -2.10 -37.95 4.59
C ALA A 845 -3.29 -38.80 5.08
N ILE A 846 -3.39 -40.04 4.61
CA ILE A 846 -4.53 -40.96 4.89
C ILE A 846 -4.22 -41.91 6.06
N ALA A 847 -2.95 -42.12 6.42
CA ALA A 847 -2.54 -43.11 7.43
C ALA A 847 -2.97 -42.79 8.87
N GLU A 848 -3.38 -41.55 9.20
CA GLU A 848 -3.83 -41.16 10.54
C GLU A 848 -5.35 -41.28 10.78
N ASP A 849 -6.14 -41.68 9.79
CA ASP A 849 -7.59 -41.73 9.93
C ASP A 849 -8.13 -42.89 9.07
N ALA A 850 -8.34 -44.08 9.64
CA ALA A 850 -8.65 -45.30 8.86
C ALA A 850 -10.17 -45.60 8.70
N ASP A 851 -11.06 -44.96 9.47
CA ASP A 851 -12.42 -45.49 9.69
C ASP A 851 -13.65 -44.74 9.12
N ASN A 852 -13.57 -43.85 8.10
CA ASN A 852 -14.81 -43.27 7.52
C ASN A 852 -14.70 -42.79 6.05
N PRO A 853 -15.64 -43.16 5.14
CA PRO A 853 -15.45 -42.98 3.70
C PRO A 853 -16.17 -41.74 3.10
N ALA A 854 -15.63 -41.33 1.95
CA ALA A 854 -16.21 -40.56 0.84
C ALA A 854 -15.89 -39.06 0.69
N ASN A 855 -15.72 -38.25 1.75
CA ASN A 855 -15.45 -36.80 1.64
C ASN A 855 -14.39 -36.26 2.63
N ARG A 856 -13.35 -37.03 2.96
CA ARG A 856 -12.35 -36.61 3.96
C ARG A 856 -11.59 -35.35 3.55
N VAL A 857 -11.81 -34.29 4.32
CA VAL A 857 -10.90 -33.15 4.48
C VAL A 857 -9.91 -33.54 5.58
N PHE A 858 -8.62 -33.58 5.26
CA PHE A 858 -7.55 -33.90 6.20
C PHE A 858 -6.89 -32.61 6.69
N ARG A 859 -6.72 -32.48 8.00
CA ARG A 859 -6.01 -31.34 8.58
C ARG A 859 -4.55 -31.70 8.81
N HIS A 860 -3.66 -30.92 8.22
CA HIS A 860 -2.23 -31.06 8.43
C HIS A 860 -1.65 -29.74 8.93
N SER A 861 -0.64 -29.85 9.79
CA SER A 861 0.12 -28.74 10.33
C SER A 861 1.62 -28.86 10.06
N ILE A 862 2.24 -27.69 10.02
CA ILE A 862 3.68 -27.48 10.02
C ILE A 862 4.02 -26.46 11.11
N LYS A 863 5.12 -26.71 11.81
CA LYS A 863 5.70 -25.82 12.81
C LYS A 863 7.16 -25.59 12.46
N VAL A 864 7.56 -24.32 12.37
CA VAL A 864 8.91 -23.89 12.04
C VAL A 864 9.46 -23.05 13.18
N ARG A 865 10.65 -23.42 13.65
CA ARG A 865 11.43 -22.65 14.62
C ARG A 865 12.81 -22.37 14.05
N ARG A 866 13.50 -21.36 14.59
CA ARG A 866 14.92 -21.15 14.28
C ARG A 866 15.80 -22.11 15.09
N SER A 867 16.64 -22.87 14.40
CA SER A 867 17.70 -23.69 15.01
C SER A 867 18.73 -22.78 15.69
N GLY A 868 18.98 -23.01 16.98
CA GLY A 868 19.83 -22.13 17.80
C GLY A 868 19.08 -21.01 18.54
N GLY A 869 17.75 -20.99 18.46
CA GLY A 869 16.91 -20.00 19.13
C GLY A 869 16.70 -18.73 18.31
N PRO A 870 15.79 -17.82 18.74
CA PRO A 870 15.48 -16.59 18.02
C PRO A 870 16.74 -15.74 17.86
N VAL A 871 16.86 -15.07 16.71
CA VAL A 871 17.91 -14.08 16.51
C VAL A 871 17.72 -13.01 17.59
N LYS A 872 18.76 -12.76 18.39
CA LYS A 872 18.79 -11.56 19.21
C LYS A 872 18.91 -10.38 18.26
N LEU A 873 17.77 -9.88 17.82
CA LEU A 873 17.69 -8.55 17.29
C LEU A 873 18.09 -7.65 18.44
N GLU A 874 19.30 -7.13 18.43
CA GLU A 874 19.58 -5.94 19.19
C GLU A 874 18.66 -4.87 18.62
N MET A 875 17.46 -4.78 19.21
CA MET A 875 16.52 -3.68 19.04
C MET A 875 17.36 -2.42 19.06
N SER A 876 17.46 -1.75 17.91
CA SER A 876 18.52 -0.81 17.55
C SER A 876 19.05 -0.09 18.78
N GLY A 877 20.10 -0.68 19.35
CA GLY A 877 20.66 -0.19 20.58
C GLY A 877 21.24 1.17 20.24
N SER A 878 20.73 2.21 20.89
CA SER A 878 21.33 3.54 20.83
C SER A 878 22.83 3.39 21.04
N ALA A 879 23.64 4.14 20.27
CA ALA A 879 25.10 4.16 20.45
C ALA A 879 25.51 4.36 21.92
N TRP A 880 24.62 4.96 22.72
CA TRP A 880 24.71 5.15 24.15
C TRP A 880 24.74 3.86 24.99
N HIS A 881 23.93 2.84 24.65
CA HIS A 881 23.92 1.57 25.39
C HIS A 881 25.18 0.73 25.11
N ILE A 882 25.81 0.93 23.95
CA ILE A 882 27.07 0.29 23.55
C ILE A 882 28.25 0.91 24.33
N LEU A 883 28.28 2.24 24.45
CA LEU A 883 29.35 2.96 25.16
C LEU A 883 29.34 2.70 26.67
N THR A 884 28.15 2.56 27.26
CA THR A 884 28.00 2.28 28.70
C THR A 884 28.17 0.81 29.07
N SER A 885 27.72 -0.13 28.23
CA SER A 885 27.93 -1.57 28.49
C SER A 885 29.36 -2.04 28.26
N CYS A 886 30.17 -1.26 27.54
CA CYS A 886 31.59 -1.52 27.31
C CYS A 886 32.53 -0.77 28.27
N GLY A 887 32.01 0.03 29.21
CA GLY A 887 32.82 0.76 30.21
C GLY A 887 33.79 1.79 29.61
N ILE A 888 33.45 2.38 28.47
CA ILE A 888 34.27 3.40 27.77
C ILE A 888 33.85 4.83 28.17
N LEU A 889 32.83 4.97 29.02
CA LEU A 889 32.45 6.19 29.76
C LEU A 889 32.41 5.92 31.26
#